data_AF-A0A2G5U2A3-F1
#
_entry.id   AF-A0A2G5U2A3-F1
#
_cell.length_a   1.000
_cell.length_b   1.000
_cell.length_c   1.000
_cell.angle_alpha   90.00
_cell.angle_beta   90.00
_cell.angle_gamma   90.00
#
_symmetry.space_group_name_H-M   'P 1'
#
loop_
_entity.id
_entity.type
_entity.pdbx_description
1 polymer ?
#
loop_
_entity_poly.entity_id
_entity_poly.type
_entity_poly.pdbx_seq_one_letter_code
_entity_poly.pdbx_strand_id
1 'polypeptide(L)'
;MFSNYHFYHFLTLFLAFKIDYSIGLNFCEQSYRPFFSFRIIGGSDVDTGVNWMSKLISYGDDHQGILCGATVIDNYWLLTAAHCALQLQKRSFIYVRKPSNNKEYTFPVREAYVHSGYNNQTADNDIALLKISSDLSTLGIKPVCLVNDDSQIRKEYKNGVVIGYGLTLGEDTSGGPKLVNSQTLQSTSVPIIPDAECVKTWRFLSLLSVKITNSQICAGSFLHGTAPGDSGGPLLIRKTDGEYVQIGITSYGADGLDGVVDQGKFPGVYTRVSKYVPWIETVIGKSSKTRSSTSSSSTSHFPLFPIFCLLLALLSRNFLLQTFLAMTISYSGNFFRLLLRWKGSIWRSVWRELFLFLFLFYAIRFTAPHFFDWADPDETKGYRKIFKVMCNEFHEYTKMIPLTFLLGFYVSNVVSRWWRQFECLKWPEDFLSILCLLLPSKESRPARHQIARYLNLTSALAWRDVSTKIRLRFPCLRNIIDAGLLTEKEYEKLQDINEPSPGIRWLTPLHWVQQLIDAEIAAGRGSVNYVSVAMNELKAFRISFRRLYCHDWVCVPLVYTQVAALATYSYFFFCLFGRQDLNHDDFYSLDSFFPLFTVVQFLFFVGWFKVGQDLMRPFGLDDDDFELSYILDRNIVTSFTIVDSLQDDDPPKFEEDVFWKHHSEQQQMHQNMFLPKVPSSLKWGRIDLSRNAHKHPPKLHTYLEMKNQDPEEYKNRKNNKFIAW
;
A
#
# COMPACT_ATOMS: atom_id res chain seq x y z
N MET A 1 73.85 -18.97 31.33
CA MET A 1 73.41 -20.31 31.77
C MET A 1 72.82 -20.99 30.54
N PHE A 2 73.33 -22.17 30.16
CA PHE A 2 72.89 -23.13 29.12
C PHE A 2 71.53 -22.85 28.42
N SER A 3 71.41 -22.76 27.08
CA SER A 3 71.54 -23.84 26.05
C SER A 3 70.15 -24.03 25.37
N ASN A 4 69.95 -24.33 24.08
CA ASN A 4 70.81 -24.42 22.89
C ASN A 4 69.93 -24.31 21.61
N TYR A 5 70.55 -23.85 20.50
CA TYR A 5 70.32 -24.23 19.09
C TYR A 5 68.92 -24.23 18.43
N HIS A 6 68.87 -23.44 17.34
CA HIS A 6 68.26 -23.75 16.02
C HIS A 6 67.62 -25.14 15.80
N PHE A 7 66.44 -25.18 15.16
CA PHE A 7 66.28 -25.78 13.82
C PHE A 7 64.91 -25.45 13.14
N TYR A 8 64.99 -24.75 11.99
CA TYR A 8 64.16 -24.89 10.78
C TYR A 8 62.69 -24.39 10.65
N HIS A 9 62.44 -23.95 9.40
CA HIS A 9 61.19 -23.85 8.63
C HIS A 9 60.20 -22.68 8.81
N PHE A 10 60.66 -21.53 8.33
CA PHE A 10 59.83 -20.58 7.58
C PHE A 10 59.71 -21.04 6.09
N LEU A 11 58.86 -22.03 5.81
CA LEU A 11 58.41 -22.51 4.48
C LEU A 11 57.28 -23.53 4.76
N THR A 12 56.02 -23.43 4.32
CA THR A 12 55.49 -23.19 2.98
C THR A 12 54.03 -22.69 3.10
N LEU A 13 53.69 -21.55 2.51
CA LEU A 13 52.31 -21.07 2.42
C LEU A 13 51.96 -20.87 0.93
N PHE A 14 50.79 -21.38 0.53
CA PHE A 14 50.38 -21.66 -0.85
C PHE A 14 51.22 -22.71 -1.58
N LEU A 15 50.69 -23.94 -1.68
CA LEU A 15 50.44 -24.58 -2.97
C LEU A 15 49.36 -25.71 -2.87
N ALA A 16 48.03 -25.41 -2.81
CA ALA A 16 46.98 -26.45 -2.69
C ALA A 16 45.59 -26.27 -3.39
N PHE A 17 45.52 -25.74 -4.61
CA PHE A 17 44.30 -25.63 -5.43
C PHE A 17 44.00 -26.95 -6.16
N LYS A 18 43.25 -27.86 -5.53
CA LYS A 18 42.71 -29.03 -6.25
C LYS A 18 41.41 -28.63 -6.94
N ILE A 19 41.33 -28.80 -8.26
CA ILE A 19 40.06 -28.74 -8.97
C ILE A 19 39.34 -30.07 -8.72
N ASP A 20 38.50 -30.12 -7.68
CA ASP A 20 37.43 -31.12 -7.62
C ASP A 20 36.30 -30.65 -8.53
N TYR A 21 36.19 -31.27 -9.71
CA TYR A 21 35.01 -31.15 -10.56
C TYR A 21 33.89 -31.99 -9.95
N SER A 22 33.28 -31.47 -8.87
CA SER A 22 32.17 -32.09 -8.16
C SER A 22 30.99 -31.12 -8.12
N ILE A 23 29.80 -31.62 -8.45
CA ILE A 23 28.57 -30.84 -8.61
C ILE A 23 28.00 -30.54 -7.20
N GLY A 24 28.68 -29.64 -6.47
CA GLY A 24 28.34 -29.22 -5.11
C GLY A 24 27.22 -28.17 -5.06
N LEU A 25 26.58 -28.02 -3.89
CA LEU A 25 25.77 -26.83 -3.59
C LEU A 25 26.73 -25.65 -3.41
N ASN A 26 26.46 -24.51 -4.05
CA ASN A 26 27.32 -23.33 -3.96
C ASN A 26 27.14 -22.62 -2.60
N PHE A 27 27.93 -23.02 -1.61
CA PHE A 27 28.11 -22.26 -0.37
C PHE A 27 29.04 -21.06 -0.62
N CYS A 28 28.44 -19.93 -0.99
CA CYS A 28 28.90 -18.56 -0.74
C CYS A 28 30.39 -18.21 -0.93
N GLU A 29 30.82 -18.06 -2.18
CA GLU A 29 31.85 -17.08 -2.56
C GLU A 29 31.44 -16.37 -3.87
N GLN A 30 30.72 -15.22 -3.79
CA GLN A 30 30.89 -14.06 -4.69
C GLN A 30 29.90 -12.92 -4.43
N SER A 31 30.38 -11.68 -4.48
CA SER A 31 29.64 -10.45 -4.16
C SER A 31 29.07 -9.73 -5.40
N TYR A 32 27.88 -9.13 -5.25
CA TYR A 32 27.25 -8.23 -6.24
C TYR A 32 26.40 -7.15 -5.54
N ARG A 33 26.32 -5.94 -6.12
CA ARG A 33 25.46 -4.80 -5.68
C ARG A 33 24.45 -4.44 -6.77
N PRO A 34 23.19 -4.06 -6.43
CA PRO A 34 22.84 -2.63 -6.32
C PRO A 34 21.83 -2.27 -5.16
N PHE A 35 20.86 -1.35 -5.37
CA PHE A 35 20.43 -0.29 -4.42
C PHE A 35 18.89 0.06 -4.47
N PHE A 36 18.15 -0.03 -3.33
CA PHE A 36 16.73 0.44 -3.01
C PHE A 36 15.53 -0.08 -3.90
N SER A 37 14.21 0.16 -3.67
CA SER A 37 13.35 0.88 -2.67
C SER A 37 11.94 0.20 -2.49
N PHE A 38 11.04 0.57 -1.54
CA PHE A 38 10.07 -0.37 -0.85
C PHE A 38 8.50 -0.35 -1.15
N ARG A 39 7.65 -1.35 -0.67
CA ARG A 39 6.15 -1.51 -0.90
C ARG A 39 5.24 -2.84 -0.68
N ILE A 40 5.58 -3.97 0.00
CA ILE A 40 4.72 -5.07 0.62
C ILE A 40 3.69 -4.38 1.58
N ILE A 41 3.05 -5.16 2.45
CA ILE A 41 3.07 -4.86 3.90
C ILE A 41 4.51 -4.54 4.39
N GLY A 42 5.13 -3.46 3.91
CA GLY A 42 6.49 -3.05 4.26
C GLY A 42 7.48 -2.73 3.12
N GLY A 43 7.47 -3.44 1.97
CA GLY A 43 8.72 -3.74 1.22
C GLY A 43 8.75 -4.04 -0.30
N SER A 44 9.70 -3.48 -1.04
CA SER A 44 9.85 -3.34 -2.50
C SER A 44 9.03 -4.18 -3.47
N ASP A 45 8.47 -3.53 -4.50
CA ASP A 45 8.53 -4.08 -5.86
C ASP A 45 9.99 -4.45 -6.15
N VAL A 46 10.28 -5.74 -6.34
CA VAL A 46 11.66 -6.22 -6.47
C VAL A 46 12.17 -5.98 -7.89
N ASP A 47 12.85 -4.85 -8.10
CA ASP A 47 13.48 -4.55 -9.38
C ASP A 47 14.81 -5.33 -9.55
N THR A 48 14.80 -6.23 -10.53
CA THR A 48 15.93 -7.04 -11.06
C THR A 48 17.09 -7.42 -10.11
N GLY A 49 17.07 -8.64 -9.57
CA GLY A 49 18.22 -9.21 -8.86
C GLY A 49 17.95 -10.50 -8.11
N VAL A 50 16.72 -10.68 -7.63
CA VAL A 50 16.28 -11.86 -6.87
C VAL A 50 15.75 -12.94 -7.82
N ASN A 51 16.65 -13.72 -8.40
CA ASN A 51 16.32 -14.68 -9.45
C ASN A 51 16.06 -16.11 -8.93
N TRP A 52 16.43 -16.40 -7.68
CA TRP A 52 16.14 -17.67 -7.01
C TRP A 52 14.73 -17.74 -6.41
N MET A 53 14.00 -16.62 -6.34
CA MET A 53 12.65 -16.62 -5.77
C MET A 53 11.62 -17.10 -6.79
N SER A 54 10.82 -18.08 -6.38
CA SER A 54 9.89 -18.81 -7.24
C SER A 54 8.49 -18.84 -6.64
N LYS A 55 7.49 -18.94 -7.51
CA LYS A 55 6.07 -19.05 -7.14
C LYS A 55 5.63 -20.50 -7.36
N LEU A 56 5.10 -21.13 -6.32
CA LEU A 56 4.52 -22.47 -6.36
C LEU A 56 3.00 -22.35 -6.48
N ILE A 57 2.43 -22.92 -7.54
CA ILE A 57 0.98 -22.99 -7.76
C ILE A 57 0.56 -24.45 -7.91
N SER A 58 -0.38 -24.90 -7.08
CA SER A 58 -1.06 -26.19 -7.20
C SER A 58 -2.52 -25.93 -7.59
N TYR A 59 -2.99 -26.55 -8.67
CA TYR A 59 -4.40 -26.46 -9.09
C TYR A 59 -5.18 -27.68 -8.58
N GLY A 60 -6.13 -27.45 -7.66
CA GLY A 60 -7.14 -28.43 -7.26
C GLY A 60 -8.22 -28.64 -8.31
N ASP A 61 -8.84 -29.84 -8.29
CA ASP A 61 -9.98 -30.19 -9.16
C ASP A 61 -11.28 -29.44 -8.77
N ASP A 62 -11.29 -28.77 -7.61
CA ASP A 62 -12.39 -27.99 -7.02
C ASP A 62 -12.25 -26.47 -7.22
N HIS A 63 -11.30 -26.04 -8.07
CA HIS A 63 -10.88 -24.64 -8.26
C HIS A 63 -10.22 -23.96 -7.06
N GLN A 64 -9.94 -24.66 -5.94
CA GLN A 64 -9.12 -24.12 -4.86
C GLN A 64 -7.63 -24.29 -5.19
N GLY A 65 -7.06 -23.25 -5.81
CA GLY A 65 -5.63 -23.19 -6.09
C GLY A 65 -4.84 -22.75 -4.86
N ILE A 66 -3.74 -23.44 -4.56
CA ILE A 66 -2.80 -23.03 -3.50
C ILE A 66 -1.67 -22.20 -4.11
N LEU A 67 -1.32 -21.12 -3.43
CA LEU A 67 -0.21 -20.24 -3.74
C LEU A 67 0.78 -20.26 -2.58
N CYS A 68 2.03 -20.61 -2.88
CA CYS A 68 3.16 -20.54 -1.94
C CYS A 68 4.41 -19.96 -2.61
N GLY A 69 5.36 -19.52 -1.80
CA GLY A 69 6.74 -19.27 -2.21
C GLY A 69 7.59 -20.54 -2.27
N ALA A 70 8.63 -20.51 -3.09
CA ALA A 70 9.71 -21.50 -3.08
C ALA A 70 11.03 -20.83 -3.48
N THR A 71 12.16 -21.39 -3.03
CA THR A 71 13.48 -20.76 -3.17
C THR A 71 14.45 -21.72 -3.85
N VAL A 72 15.08 -21.34 -4.96
CA VAL A 72 16.02 -22.19 -5.71
C VAL A 72 17.31 -22.38 -4.90
N ILE A 73 17.64 -23.63 -4.57
CA ILE A 73 18.84 -23.99 -3.80
C ILE A 73 19.85 -24.83 -4.59
N ASP A 74 19.43 -25.49 -5.67
CA ASP A 74 20.30 -26.18 -6.64
C ASP A 74 19.64 -26.11 -8.04
N ASN A 75 20.34 -26.53 -9.10
CA ASN A 75 19.89 -26.46 -10.50
C ASN A 75 18.51 -27.10 -10.76
N TYR A 76 18.12 -28.08 -9.95
CA TYR A 76 16.86 -28.84 -10.05
C TYR A 76 16.02 -28.83 -8.76
N TRP A 77 16.49 -28.14 -7.72
CA TRP A 77 15.95 -28.27 -6.36
C TRP A 77 15.52 -26.91 -5.79
N LEU A 78 14.31 -26.88 -5.23
CA LEU A 78 13.74 -25.73 -4.56
C LEU A 78 13.34 -26.08 -3.12
N LEU A 79 13.49 -25.10 -2.23
CA LEU A 79 13.16 -25.14 -0.81
C LEU A 79 11.83 -24.42 -0.54
N THR A 80 10.92 -25.05 0.19
CA THR A 80 9.60 -24.51 0.54
C THR A 80 9.12 -25.10 1.89
N ALA A 81 7.91 -24.75 2.33
CA ALA A 81 7.29 -25.27 3.55
C ALA A 81 6.68 -26.67 3.32
N ALA A 82 6.65 -27.51 4.35
CA ALA A 82 6.05 -28.84 4.29
C ALA A 82 4.54 -28.78 4.05
N HIS A 83 3.84 -27.83 4.68
CA HIS A 83 2.40 -27.68 4.47
C HIS A 83 2.05 -27.33 3.01
N CYS A 84 2.86 -26.52 2.33
CA CYS A 84 2.73 -26.24 0.90
C CYS A 84 2.96 -27.50 0.04
N ALA A 85 3.96 -28.33 0.40
CA ALA A 85 4.32 -29.53 -0.34
C ALA A 85 3.31 -30.69 -0.18
N LEU A 86 2.66 -30.80 0.99
CA LEU A 86 1.63 -31.83 1.25
C LEU A 86 0.31 -31.59 0.51
N GLN A 87 0.06 -30.35 0.06
CA GLN A 87 -1.17 -29.97 -0.64
C GLN A 87 -0.98 -29.95 -2.18
N LEU A 88 0.14 -30.49 -2.68
CA LEU A 88 0.42 -30.55 -4.11
C LEU A 88 -0.45 -31.60 -4.81
N GLN A 89 -1.15 -31.14 -5.85
CA GLN A 89 -1.98 -31.97 -6.72
C GLN A 89 -1.21 -32.35 -7.99
N LYS A 90 -1.79 -33.23 -8.82
CA LYS A 90 -1.19 -33.68 -10.10
C LYS A 90 -0.81 -32.54 -11.06
N ARG A 91 -1.39 -31.34 -10.89
CA ARG A 91 -1.10 -30.12 -11.65
C ARG A 91 -0.42 -29.08 -10.78
N SER A 92 0.82 -29.38 -10.37
CA SER A 92 1.66 -28.49 -9.56
C SER A 92 2.81 -27.91 -10.37
N PHE A 93 2.95 -26.58 -10.35
CA PHE A 93 3.90 -25.84 -11.17
C PHE A 93 4.72 -24.84 -10.35
N ILE A 94 6.01 -24.75 -10.70
CA ILE A 94 6.94 -23.72 -10.25
C ILE A 94 7.08 -22.68 -11.35
N TYR A 95 6.93 -21.40 -11.00
CA TYR A 95 7.21 -20.27 -11.89
C TYR A 95 8.45 -19.55 -11.38
N VAL A 96 9.46 -19.40 -12.25
CA VAL A 96 10.71 -18.69 -11.93
C VAL A 96 10.96 -17.56 -12.93
N ARG A 97 11.39 -16.40 -12.43
CA ARG A 97 11.66 -15.22 -13.27
C ARG A 97 13.09 -15.27 -13.81
N LYS A 98 13.24 -15.16 -15.14
CA LYS A 98 14.55 -15.17 -15.80
C LYS A 98 15.23 -13.80 -15.71
N PRO A 99 16.47 -13.68 -15.19
CA PRO A 99 17.16 -12.40 -15.03
C PRO A 99 17.33 -11.60 -16.33
N SER A 100 17.55 -12.26 -17.46
CA SER A 100 17.94 -11.58 -18.70
C SER A 100 16.80 -10.85 -19.41
N ASN A 101 15.53 -11.13 -19.07
CA ASN A 101 14.37 -10.60 -19.79
C ASN A 101 13.11 -10.43 -18.92
N ASN A 102 13.21 -10.66 -17.60
CA ASN A 102 12.11 -10.63 -16.63
C ASN A 102 10.87 -11.49 -16.98
N LYS A 103 10.99 -12.44 -17.92
CA LYS A 103 9.90 -13.38 -18.23
C LYS A 103 9.85 -14.49 -17.20
N GLU A 104 8.64 -14.91 -16.85
CA GLU A 104 8.41 -16.07 -15.99
C GLU A 104 8.39 -17.35 -16.84
N TYR A 105 9.08 -18.37 -16.34
CA TYR A 105 9.18 -19.71 -16.95
C TYR A 105 8.54 -20.72 -16.01
N THR A 106 7.65 -21.55 -16.56
CA THR A 106 6.88 -22.54 -15.79
C THR A 106 7.50 -23.93 -15.91
N PHE A 107 7.66 -24.60 -14.78
CA PHE A 107 8.22 -25.95 -14.66
C PHE A 107 7.29 -26.85 -13.85
N PRO A 108 6.99 -28.07 -14.30
CA PRO A 108 6.20 -29.01 -13.49
C PRO A 108 7.02 -29.50 -12.29
N VAL A 109 6.37 -29.61 -11.13
CA VAL A 109 6.95 -30.32 -9.97
C VAL A 109 6.95 -31.82 -10.27
N ARG A 110 8.11 -32.46 -10.14
CA ARG A 110 8.29 -33.89 -10.41
C ARG A 110 8.15 -34.74 -9.15
N GLU A 111 8.89 -34.36 -8.10
CA GLU A 111 8.97 -35.07 -6.82
C GLU A 111 8.96 -34.04 -5.68
N ALA A 112 8.33 -34.37 -4.56
CA ALA A 112 8.29 -33.55 -3.35
C ALA A 112 8.74 -34.39 -2.15
N TYR A 113 9.67 -33.86 -1.35
CA TYR A 113 10.27 -34.52 -0.19
C TYR A 113 9.96 -33.70 1.05
N VAL A 114 8.99 -34.15 1.83
CA VAL A 114 8.61 -33.55 3.12
C VAL A 114 9.49 -34.12 4.23
N HIS A 115 9.94 -33.28 5.16
CA HIS A 115 10.70 -33.75 6.31
C HIS A 115 9.86 -34.68 7.19
N SER A 116 10.38 -35.88 7.52
CA SER A 116 9.60 -36.93 8.22
C SER A 116 9.14 -36.55 9.62
N GLY A 117 9.81 -35.59 10.27
CA GLY A 117 9.41 -35.02 11.56
C GLY A 117 8.37 -33.89 11.47
N TYR A 118 7.82 -33.57 10.30
CA TYR A 118 6.81 -32.51 10.17
C TYR A 118 5.54 -32.83 10.98
N ASN A 119 5.11 -31.88 11.81
CA ASN A 119 3.89 -31.99 12.60
C ASN A 119 2.89 -30.90 12.19
N ASN A 120 1.73 -31.31 11.68
CA ASN A 120 0.69 -30.40 11.19
C ASN A 120 -0.07 -29.62 12.28
N GLN A 121 0.00 -30.03 13.55
CA GLN A 121 -0.64 -29.34 14.67
C GLN A 121 0.25 -28.22 15.24
N THR A 122 1.57 -28.39 15.22
CA THR A 122 2.53 -27.44 15.81
C THR A 122 3.34 -26.67 14.76
N ALA A 123 3.19 -27.02 13.48
CA ALA A 123 4.04 -26.58 12.37
C ALA A 123 5.54 -26.65 12.71
N ASP A 124 5.94 -27.71 13.44
CA ASP A 124 7.36 -27.97 13.73
C ASP A 124 7.93 -28.84 12.61
N ASN A 125 9.18 -28.56 12.23
CA ASN A 125 9.83 -29.12 11.04
C ASN A 125 9.06 -28.87 9.72
N ASP A 126 8.46 -27.68 9.57
CA ASP A 126 7.72 -27.26 8.37
C ASP A 126 8.64 -26.92 7.16
N ILE A 127 9.29 -27.94 6.62
CA ILE A 127 10.25 -27.85 5.53
C ILE A 127 10.07 -28.98 4.51
N ALA A 128 10.13 -28.64 3.23
CA ALA A 128 10.13 -29.59 2.13
C ALA A 128 11.05 -29.15 0.98
N LEU A 129 11.50 -30.15 0.22
CA LEU A 129 12.26 -29.97 -1.03
C LEU A 129 11.42 -30.39 -2.22
N LEU A 130 11.38 -29.54 -3.24
CA LEU A 130 10.73 -29.80 -4.52
C LEU A 130 11.79 -30.00 -5.60
N LYS A 131 11.59 -31.04 -6.41
CA LYS A 131 12.45 -31.37 -7.54
C LYS A 131 11.69 -31.12 -8.84
N ILE A 132 12.33 -30.45 -9.79
CA ILE A 132 11.78 -30.16 -11.11
C ILE A 132 12.52 -30.93 -12.21
N SER A 133 11.90 -31.02 -13.38
CA SER A 133 12.43 -31.78 -14.53
C SER A 133 13.50 -31.05 -15.37
N SER A 134 13.80 -29.80 -15.07
CA SER A 134 14.54 -28.90 -15.97
C SER A 134 15.63 -28.14 -15.23
N ASP A 135 16.76 -27.92 -15.91
CA ASP A 135 17.94 -27.26 -15.33
C ASP A 135 17.80 -25.73 -15.34
N LEU A 136 17.68 -25.13 -14.15
CA LEU A 136 17.52 -23.68 -14.00
C LEU A 136 18.78 -22.88 -14.33
N SER A 137 19.97 -23.51 -14.34
CA SER A 137 21.22 -22.82 -14.72
C SER A 137 21.19 -22.35 -16.18
N THR A 138 20.44 -23.04 -17.05
CA THR A 138 20.22 -22.65 -18.45
C THR A 138 19.47 -21.31 -18.61
N LEU A 139 18.77 -20.86 -17.56
CA LEU A 139 18.13 -19.55 -17.50
C LEU A 139 19.04 -18.47 -16.88
N GLY A 140 20.23 -18.82 -16.40
CA GLY A 140 21.10 -17.90 -15.65
C GLY A 140 20.64 -17.65 -14.21
N ILE A 141 19.77 -18.52 -13.67
CA ILE A 141 19.35 -18.46 -12.27
C ILE A 141 20.48 -19.03 -11.40
N LYS A 142 20.92 -18.26 -10.41
CA LYS A 142 21.86 -18.71 -9.37
C LYS A 142 21.07 -19.06 -8.10
N PRO A 143 21.35 -20.20 -7.44
CA PRO A 143 20.77 -20.54 -6.14
C PRO A 143 20.97 -19.48 -5.06
N VAL A 144 20.10 -19.50 -4.03
CA VAL A 144 20.30 -18.74 -2.79
C VAL A 144 21.32 -19.42 -1.89
N CYS A 145 22.05 -18.62 -1.11
CA CYS A 145 23.04 -19.12 -0.15
C CYS A 145 22.38 -19.71 1.09
N LEU A 146 22.84 -20.89 1.53
CA LEU A 146 22.48 -21.51 2.82
C LEU A 146 23.70 -21.50 3.76
N VAL A 147 23.48 -21.71 5.07
CA VAL A 147 24.58 -21.87 6.06
C VAL A 147 24.28 -22.98 7.06
N ASN A 148 25.32 -23.73 7.44
CA ASN A 148 25.24 -24.79 8.46
C ASN A 148 25.04 -24.24 9.89
N ASP A 149 25.47 -23.02 10.16
CA ASP A 149 25.14 -22.30 11.40
C ASP A 149 24.81 -20.83 11.09
N ASP A 150 23.65 -20.38 11.58
CA ASP A 150 23.15 -19.02 11.50
C ASP A 150 23.48 -18.19 12.76
N SER A 151 24.09 -18.79 13.79
CA SER A 151 24.28 -18.16 15.10
C SER A 151 25.13 -16.90 15.09
N GLN A 152 26.21 -16.87 14.30
CA GLN A 152 27.06 -15.67 14.14
C GLN A 152 26.33 -14.60 13.31
N ILE A 153 25.71 -15.00 12.20
CA ILE A 153 25.04 -14.07 11.29
C ILE A 153 23.84 -13.38 11.98
N ARG A 154 23.06 -14.09 12.80
CA ARG A 154 21.98 -13.47 13.63
C ARG A 154 22.48 -12.62 14.81
N LYS A 155 23.75 -12.78 15.22
CA LYS A 155 24.37 -11.89 16.20
C LYS A 155 24.77 -10.57 15.56
N GLU A 156 25.39 -10.63 14.38
CA GLU A 156 25.88 -9.49 13.60
C GLU A 156 24.75 -8.68 12.95
N TYR A 157 23.79 -9.35 12.32
CA TYR A 157 22.67 -8.72 11.60
C TYR A 157 21.36 -8.91 12.36
N LYS A 158 20.72 -7.79 12.74
CA LYS A 158 19.43 -7.79 13.48
C LYS A 158 18.19 -7.69 12.60
N ASN A 159 18.35 -7.28 11.35
CA ASN A 159 17.26 -7.17 10.39
C ASN A 159 17.43 -8.22 9.31
N GLY A 160 16.37 -8.99 9.08
CA GLY A 160 16.23 -9.85 7.92
C GLY A 160 15.48 -9.16 6.78
N VAL A 161 15.32 -9.89 5.69
CA VAL A 161 14.51 -9.54 4.51
C VAL A 161 13.62 -10.74 4.19
N VAL A 162 12.32 -10.52 4.02
CA VAL A 162 11.36 -11.53 3.53
C VAL A 162 10.91 -11.14 2.13
N ILE A 163 10.75 -12.14 1.26
CA ILE A 163 10.41 -11.95 -0.15
C ILE A 163 9.29 -12.91 -0.54
N GLY A 164 8.26 -12.41 -1.24
CA GLY A 164 6.98 -13.09 -1.34
C GLY A 164 6.10 -12.72 -2.53
N TYR A 165 5.15 -13.60 -2.81
CA TYR A 165 4.07 -13.45 -3.80
C TYR A 165 2.67 -13.48 -3.15
N GLY A 166 2.61 -13.48 -1.81
CA GLY A 166 1.38 -13.53 -1.04
C GLY A 166 0.57 -12.25 -1.10
N LEU A 167 -0.44 -12.19 -0.24
CA LEU A 167 -1.36 -11.06 -0.20
C LEU A 167 -0.67 -9.81 0.35
N THR A 168 -0.77 -8.68 -0.34
CA THR A 168 -0.32 -7.39 0.19
C THR A 168 -1.47 -6.66 0.88
N LEU A 169 -1.15 -5.70 1.75
CA LEU A 169 -2.13 -4.73 2.22
C LEU A 169 -2.40 -3.75 1.07
N GLY A 170 -3.49 -3.99 0.35
CA GLY A 170 -4.09 -3.02 -0.53
C GLY A 170 -5.24 -2.31 0.17
N GLU A 171 -5.83 -1.36 -0.55
CA GLU A 171 -7.09 -0.72 -0.17
C GLU A 171 -8.23 -1.46 -0.87
N ASP A 172 -9.31 -1.77 -0.14
CA ASP A 172 -10.56 -2.16 -0.79
C ASP A 172 -11.30 -0.94 -1.36
N THR A 173 -12.42 -1.14 -2.05
CA THR A 173 -13.30 -0.06 -2.56
C THR A 173 -14.02 0.72 -1.45
N SER A 174 -13.49 0.67 -0.22
CA SER A 174 -13.91 1.40 0.96
C SER A 174 -12.75 1.71 1.94
N GLY A 175 -11.51 1.86 1.43
CA GLY A 175 -10.34 2.35 2.17
C GLY A 175 -9.96 1.55 3.43
N GLY A 176 -10.44 0.31 3.50
CA GLY A 176 -10.03 -0.65 4.52
C GLY A 176 -8.71 -1.31 4.10
N PRO A 177 -7.75 -1.52 5.02
CA PRO A 177 -6.60 -2.39 4.77
C PRO A 177 -7.13 -3.80 4.49
N LYS A 178 -7.08 -4.22 3.22
CA LYS A 178 -7.54 -5.52 2.76
C LYS A 178 -6.39 -6.27 2.13
N LEU A 179 -6.35 -7.57 2.39
CA LEU A 179 -5.44 -8.48 1.73
C LEU A 179 -5.82 -8.62 0.25
N VAL A 180 -4.96 -8.14 -0.64
CA VAL A 180 -5.13 -8.19 -2.10
C VAL A 180 -4.04 -9.05 -2.75
N ASN A 181 -4.34 -9.69 -3.88
CA ASN A 181 -3.36 -10.50 -4.61
C ASN A 181 -2.23 -9.61 -5.14
N SER A 182 -0.98 -9.92 -4.79
CA SER A 182 0.17 -9.24 -5.40
C SER A 182 0.30 -9.62 -6.87
N GLN A 183 0.36 -8.61 -7.75
CA GLN A 183 0.66 -8.79 -9.18
C GLN A 183 2.17 -8.86 -9.47
N THR A 184 3.01 -8.44 -8.52
CA THR A 184 4.47 -8.37 -8.63
C THR A 184 5.16 -9.17 -7.51
N LEU A 185 6.48 -9.37 -7.62
CA LEU A 185 7.26 -9.91 -6.52
C LEU A 185 7.61 -8.79 -5.54
N GLN A 186 7.41 -9.04 -4.26
CA GLN A 186 7.40 -8.03 -3.22
C GLN A 186 8.44 -8.39 -2.11
N SER A 187 9.08 -7.45 -1.40
CA SER A 187 10.18 -7.72 -0.44
C SER A 187 10.35 -6.74 0.74
N THR A 188 10.03 -7.11 1.99
CA THR A 188 10.20 -6.25 3.19
C THR A 188 11.35 -6.63 4.10
N SER A 189 11.98 -5.64 4.73
CA SER A 189 12.85 -5.88 5.88
C SER A 189 12.02 -6.06 7.15
N VAL A 190 12.46 -6.95 8.03
CA VAL A 190 11.83 -7.30 9.30
C VAL A 190 12.91 -7.48 10.38
N PRO A 191 12.71 -7.02 11.63
CA PRO A 191 13.64 -7.35 12.70
C PRO A 191 13.54 -8.83 13.06
N ILE A 192 14.68 -9.46 13.32
CA ILE A 192 14.78 -10.84 13.79
C ILE A 192 14.62 -10.82 15.31
N ILE A 193 13.57 -11.48 15.79
CA ILE A 193 13.21 -11.46 17.22
C ILE A 193 14.05 -12.53 17.95
N PRO A 194 14.72 -12.20 19.07
CA PRO A 194 15.52 -13.15 19.84
C PRO A 194 14.74 -14.40 20.24
N ASP A 195 15.38 -15.57 20.16
CA ASP A 195 14.72 -16.87 20.37
C ASP A 195 13.98 -16.95 21.73
N ALA A 196 14.55 -16.37 22.80
CA ALA A 196 13.93 -16.31 24.13
C ALA A 196 12.70 -15.39 24.20
N GLU A 197 12.69 -14.30 23.44
CA GLU A 197 11.57 -13.36 23.35
C GLU A 197 10.44 -13.94 22.51
N CYS A 198 10.77 -14.55 21.37
CA CYS A 198 9.87 -15.33 20.52
C CYS A 198 9.09 -16.38 21.33
N VAL A 199 9.81 -17.21 22.12
CA VAL A 199 9.20 -18.20 23.03
C VAL A 199 8.30 -17.56 24.09
N LYS A 200 8.74 -16.47 24.72
CA LYS A 200 7.97 -15.78 25.77
C LYS A 200 6.67 -15.18 25.21
N THR A 201 6.75 -14.49 24.08
CA THR A 201 5.64 -13.81 23.42
C THR A 201 4.57 -14.80 22.99
N TRP A 202 4.94 -15.85 22.25
CA TRP A 202 3.97 -16.87 21.82
C TRP A 202 3.33 -17.63 22.99
N ARG A 203 4.08 -17.94 24.06
CA ARG A 203 3.52 -18.57 25.27
C ARG A 203 2.50 -17.69 25.99
N PHE A 204 2.68 -16.36 25.96
CA PHE A 204 1.73 -15.42 26.54
C PHE A 204 0.48 -15.28 25.65
N LEU A 205 0.65 -15.00 24.36
CA LEU A 205 -0.45 -14.75 23.42
C LEU A 205 -1.35 -15.97 23.23
N SER A 206 -0.78 -17.17 23.22
CA SER A 206 -1.51 -18.43 22.98
C SER A 206 -2.05 -19.10 24.24
N LEU A 207 -1.96 -18.46 25.41
CA LEU A 207 -2.28 -19.06 26.72
C LEU A 207 -1.61 -20.43 26.91
N LEU A 208 -0.30 -20.49 26.65
CA LEU A 208 0.57 -21.68 26.71
C LEU A 208 0.32 -22.78 25.65
N SER A 209 -0.63 -22.63 24.72
CA SER A 209 -0.93 -23.66 23.71
C SER A 209 0.11 -23.77 22.59
N VAL A 210 0.74 -22.66 22.16
CA VAL A 210 1.79 -22.66 21.13
C VAL A 210 3.17 -22.78 21.80
N LYS A 211 3.92 -23.80 21.40
CA LYS A 211 5.28 -24.08 21.89
C LYS A 211 6.30 -23.89 20.77
N ILE A 212 6.99 -22.75 20.79
CA ILE A 212 8.12 -22.49 19.88
C ILE A 212 9.31 -23.41 20.20
N THR A 213 9.90 -24.01 19.16
CA THR A 213 11.03 -24.94 19.21
C THR A 213 12.34 -24.31 18.70
N ASN A 214 13.48 -24.97 18.94
CA ASN A 214 14.78 -24.51 18.41
C ASN A 214 14.91 -24.62 16.88
N SER A 215 14.00 -25.36 16.24
CA SER A 215 13.78 -25.48 14.81
C SER A 215 13.00 -24.31 14.20
N GLN A 216 12.48 -23.40 15.03
CA GLN A 216 11.73 -22.21 14.63
C GLN A 216 12.51 -20.92 14.95
N ILE A 217 12.16 -19.82 14.27
CA ILE A 217 12.67 -18.47 14.49
C ILE A 217 11.54 -17.46 14.25
N CYS A 218 11.47 -16.40 15.06
CA CYS A 218 10.50 -15.30 14.87
C CYS A 218 11.12 -14.12 14.12
N ALA A 219 10.35 -13.46 13.26
CA ALA A 219 10.67 -12.14 12.72
C ALA A 219 9.39 -11.37 12.38
N GLY A 220 9.47 -10.03 12.42
CA GLY A 220 8.35 -9.16 12.06
C GLY A 220 8.28 -7.88 12.88
N SER A 221 7.56 -6.88 12.37
CA SER A 221 7.25 -5.64 13.07
C SER A 221 5.92 -5.04 12.58
N PHE A 222 5.49 -3.95 13.19
CA PHE A 222 4.28 -3.24 12.78
C PHE A 222 4.35 -2.80 11.31
N LEU A 223 3.35 -3.18 10.51
CA LEU A 223 3.25 -2.98 9.06
C LEU A 223 4.44 -3.51 8.23
N HIS A 224 5.21 -4.47 8.76
CA HIS A 224 6.37 -5.08 8.11
C HIS A 224 6.43 -6.57 8.46
N GLY A 225 5.96 -7.44 7.55
CA GLY A 225 5.80 -8.87 7.80
C GLY A 225 5.43 -9.69 6.58
N THR A 226 5.09 -10.96 6.79
CA THR A 226 4.56 -11.90 5.78
C THR A 226 3.04 -12.03 5.85
N ALA A 227 2.41 -12.48 4.77
CA ALA A 227 0.97 -12.63 4.66
C ALA A 227 0.56 -14.01 4.09
N PRO A 228 -0.73 -14.38 4.07
CA PRO A 228 -1.18 -15.60 3.41
C PRO A 228 -0.71 -15.63 1.95
N GLY A 229 -0.10 -16.75 1.54
CA GLY A 229 0.54 -16.92 0.23
C GLY A 229 2.04 -16.65 0.20
N ASP A 230 2.64 -16.06 1.25
CA ASP A 230 4.09 -15.99 1.43
C ASP A 230 4.70 -17.26 2.05
N SER A 231 3.86 -18.20 2.50
CA SER A 231 4.24 -19.52 3.01
C SER A 231 5.24 -20.21 2.08
N GLY A 232 6.31 -20.78 2.63
CA GLY A 232 7.40 -21.37 1.84
C GLY A 232 8.39 -20.36 1.24
N GLY A 233 8.09 -19.06 1.27
CA GLY A 233 9.03 -18.00 0.91
C GLY A 233 10.16 -17.82 1.93
N PRO A 234 11.30 -17.20 1.54
CA PRO A 234 12.49 -17.13 2.37
C PRO A 234 12.50 -15.94 3.35
N LEU A 235 13.05 -16.19 4.54
CA LEU A 235 13.62 -15.16 5.42
C LEU A 235 15.14 -15.17 5.26
N LEU A 236 15.69 -14.01 4.93
CA LEU A 236 17.08 -13.83 4.48
C LEU A 236 17.82 -12.85 5.38
N ILE A 237 19.14 -12.95 5.42
CA ILE A 237 20.03 -11.87 5.86
C ILE A 237 20.86 -11.40 4.66
N ARG A 238 20.95 -10.08 4.48
CA ARG A 238 21.88 -9.46 3.53
C ARG A 238 23.18 -9.11 4.25
N LYS A 239 24.29 -9.76 3.90
CA LYS A 239 25.63 -9.47 4.39
C LYS A 239 26.14 -8.11 3.89
N THR A 240 27.18 -7.58 4.53
CA THR A 240 27.87 -6.33 4.14
C THR A 240 28.49 -6.35 2.73
N ASP A 241 28.85 -7.53 2.22
CA ASP A 241 29.34 -7.77 0.85
C ASP A 241 28.22 -7.71 -0.22
N GLY A 242 26.95 -7.72 0.21
CA GLY A 242 25.75 -7.71 -0.64
C GLY A 242 25.07 -9.07 -0.82
N GLU A 243 25.65 -10.16 -0.33
CA GLU A 243 25.15 -11.53 -0.48
C GLU A 243 23.89 -11.79 0.39
N TYR A 244 22.96 -12.59 -0.13
CA TYR A 244 21.74 -13.01 0.56
C TYR A 244 21.84 -14.46 1.06
N VAL A 245 21.85 -14.64 2.37
CA VAL A 245 21.80 -15.96 3.03
C VAL A 245 20.38 -16.23 3.52
N GLN A 246 19.78 -17.35 3.12
CA GLN A 246 18.48 -17.79 3.65
C GLN A 246 18.68 -18.45 5.02
N ILE A 247 18.03 -17.88 6.04
CA ILE A 247 18.05 -18.38 7.42
C ILE A 247 16.71 -18.98 7.85
N GLY A 248 15.61 -18.64 7.16
CA GLY A 248 14.27 -19.12 7.48
C GLY A 248 13.39 -19.41 6.27
N ILE A 249 12.30 -20.15 6.50
CA ILE A 249 11.20 -20.42 5.56
C ILE A 249 9.90 -19.97 6.23
N THR A 250 9.09 -19.15 5.59
CA THR A 250 7.80 -18.68 6.13
C THR A 250 6.87 -19.88 6.40
N SER A 251 6.45 -20.04 7.66
CA SER A 251 5.66 -21.21 8.10
C SER A 251 4.25 -20.79 8.52
N TYR A 252 4.10 -19.99 9.58
CA TYR A 252 2.80 -19.51 10.05
C TYR A 252 2.90 -18.15 10.77
N GLY A 253 1.74 -17.53 11.02
CA GLY A 253 1.60 -16.31 11.82
C GLY A 253 0.36 -16.41 12.73
N ALA A 254 0.02 -15.32 13.42
CA ALA A 254 -1.24 -15.27 14.16
C ALA A 254 -2.42 -15.03 13.20
N ASP A 255 -3.54 -15.72 13.46
CA ASP A 255 -4.77 -15.57 12.67
C ASP A 255 -5.39 -14.18 12.80
N GLY A 256 -6.09 -13.76 11.75
CA GLY A 256 -6.81 -12.49 11.70
C GLY A 256 -5.95 -11.30 11.23
N LEU A 257 -6.62 -10.16 10.99
CA LEU A 257 -5.99 -8.98 10.39
C LEU A 257 -4.88 -8.42 11.29
N ASP A 258 -5.07 -8.42 12.61
CA ASP A 258 -4.11 -7.89 13.58
C ASP A 258 -2.78 -8.67 13.58
N GLY A 259 -2.82 -9.98 13.35
CA GLY A 259 -1.64 -10.84 13.22
C GLY A 259 -0.84 -10.62 11.93
N VAL A 260 -1.49 -10.08 10.89
CA VAL A 260 -0.86 -9.72 9.62
C VAL A 260 -0.40 -8.25 9.60
N VAL A 261 -1.09 -7.37 10.33
CA VAL A 261 -0.77 -5.94 10.45
C VAL A 261 0.33 -5.67 11.47
N ASP A 262 0.37 -6.37 12.60
CA ASP A 262 1.34 -6.15 13.68
C ASP A 262 2.12 -7.41 14.05
N GLN A 263 3.10 -7.75 13.23
CA GLN A 263 4.06 -8.82 13.53
C GLN A 263 5.16 -8.41 14.52
N GLY A 264 5.09 -7.20 15.08
CA GLY A 264 5.87 -6.84 16.27
C GLY A 264 5.20 -7.40 17.53
N LYS A 265 3.87 -7.28 17.60
CA LYS A 265 3.04 -7.85 18.66
C LYS A 265 2.73 -9.34 18.46
N PHE A 266 2.58 -9.79 17.22
CA PHE A 266 2.25 -11.18 16.87
C PHE A 266 3.29 -11.77 15.90
N PRO A 267 4.49 -12.14 16.37
CA PRO A 267 5.63 -12.46 15.50
C PRO A 267 5.37 -13.58 14.50
N GLY A 268 5.64 -13.32 13.21
CA GLY A 268 5.65 -14.36 12.19
C GLY A 268 6.70 -15.43 12.51
N VAL A 269 6.34 -16.70 12.31
CA VAL A 269 7.17 -17.86 12.64
C VAL A 269 7.70 -18.51 11.37
N TYR A 270 8.99 -18.77 11.36
CA TYR A 270 9.74 -19.33 10.24
C TYR A 270 10.48 -20.59 10.66
N THR A 271 10.59 -21.57 9.77
CA THR A 271 11.43 -22.77 9.99
C THR A 271 12.89 -22.43 9.77
N ARG A 272 13.74 -22.67 10.77
CA ARG A 272 15.17 -22.32 10.80
C ARG A 272 15.99 -23.23 9.88
N VAL A 273 16.45 -22.70 8.74
CA VAL A 273 17.07 -23.51 7.67
C VAL A 273 18.37 -24.18 8.09
N SER A 274 19.19 -23.52 8.92
CA SER A 274 20.49 -24.07 9.39
C SER A 274 20.37 -25.43 10.06
N LYS A 275 19.24 -25.73 10.71
CA LYS A 275 18.99 -27.04 11.37
C LYS A 275 18.76 -28.19 10.39
N TYR A 276 18.39 -27.89 9.15
CA TYR A 276 18.02 -28.88 8.16
C TYR A 276 19.01 -29.01 7.01
N VAL A 277 20.09 -28.22 6.96
CA VAL A 277 21.10 -28.36 5.89
C VAL A 277 21.66 -29.79 5.77
N PRO A 278 21.98 -30.52 6.85
CA PRO A 278 22.40 -31.93 6.73
C PRO A 278 21.32 -32.86 6.13
N TRP A 279 20.05 -32.57 6.37
CA TRP A 279 18.93 -33.28 5.75
C TRP A 279 18.78 -32.91 4.26
N ILE A 280 18.92 -31.62 3.92
CA ILE A 280 18.93 -31.12 2.54
C ILE A 280 20.04 -31.80 1.73
N GLU A 281 21.26 -31.86 2.25
CA GLU A 281 22.40 -32.54 1.62
C GLU A 281 22.15 -34.04 1.43
N THR A 282 21.50 -34.68 2.40
CA THR A 282 21.12 -36.10 2.34
C THR A 282 20.10 -36.37 1.22
N VAL A 283 19.05 -35.55 1.11
CA VAL A 283 17.99 -35.68 0.09
C VAL A 283 18.51 -35.36 -1.31
N ILE A 284 19.39 -34.36 -1.43
CA ILE A 284 20.04 -33.97 -2.71
C ILE A 284 21.12 -34.99 -3.12
N GLY A 285 21.60 -35.83 -2.19
CA GLY A 285 22.44 -36.99 -2.46
C GLY A 285 23.96 -36.75 -2.36
N LYS A 286 24.39 -35.73 -1.59
CA LYS A 286 25.80 -35.31 -1.51
C LYS A 286 26.48 -35.84 -0.23
N SER A 287 26.79 -37.14 -0.22
CA SER A 287 27.58 -37.77 0.86
C SER A 287 29.07 -37.42 0.77
N SER A 288 29.69 -37.16 1.92
CA SER A 288 31.07 -36.66 2.03
C SER A 288 32.14 -37.65 1.57
N LYS A 289 33.10 -37.18 0.76
CA LYS A 289 34.44 -37.80 0.63
C LYS A 289 35.54 -36.75 0.48
N THR A 290 36.39 -36.65 1.49
CA THR A 290 37.53 -35.73 1.61
C THR A 290 38.78 -36.27 0.90
N ARG A 291 39.49 -35.47 0.07
CA ARG A 291 40.98 -35.47 0.00
C ARG A 291 41.65 -34.43 -0.93
N SER A 292 42.34 -33.47 -0.30
CA SER A 292 43.73 -32.99 -0.56
C SER A 292 44.24 -32.67 -1.99
N SER A 293 44.62 -31.38 -2.20
CA SER A 293 45.81 -30.85 -2.94
C SER A 293 45.98 -31.18 -4.46
N THR A 294 46.69 -30.43 -5.33
CA THR A 294 47.69 -29.33 -5.22
C THR A 294 47.49 -28.23 -6.31
N SER A 295 47.97 -26.99 -6.07
CA SER A 295 47.81 -25.77 -6.94
C SER A 295 48.83 -25.58 -8.07
N SER A 296 48.66 -24.49 -8.85
CA SER A 296 49.73 -23.48 -9.00
C SER A 296 49.21 -22.02 -9.02
N SER A 297 50.12 -21.06 -8.82
CA SER A 297 49.87 -19.63 -8.63
C SER A 297 50.48 -18.76 -9.74
N SER A 298 49.89 -17.60 -10.04
CA SER A 298 50.63 -16.45 -10.54
C SER A 298 49.90 -15.12 -10.27
N THR A 299 50.69 -14.08 -10.01
CA THR A 299 50.28 -12.73 -9.58
C THR A 299 50.31 -11.73 -10.74
N SER A 300 49.66 -10.56 -10.61
CA SER A 300 50.40 -9.30 -10.35
C SER A 300 49.64 -7.97 -10.66
N HIS A 301 50.13 -6.90 -10.01
CA HIS A 301 50.10 -5.46 -10.36
C HIS A 301 48.80 -4.60 -10.28
N PHE A 302 48.72 -3.86 -9.17
CA PHE A 302 48.37 -2.42 -9.07
C PHE A 302 49.35 -1.54 -9.89
N PRO A 303 49.05 -0.28 -10.32
CA PRO A 303 48.71 0.85 -9.41
C PRO A 303 47.81 2.02 -9.91
N LEU A 304 47.35 2.87 -8.94
CA LEU A 304 47.26 4.36 -8.87
C LEU A 304 46.91 5.21 -10.14
N PHE A 305 46.19 6.35 -10.17
CA PHE A 305 45.53 7.27 -9.20
C PHE A 305 44.42 8.10 -9.96
N PRO A 306 43.83 9.26 -9.55
CA PRO A 306 42.38 9.49 -9.70
C PRO A 306 42.00 10.80 -10.46
N ILE A 307 41.38 10.70 -11.65
CA ILE A 307 40.96 11.89 -12.43
C ILE A 307 39.54 11.73 -13.03
N PHE A 308 38.56 11.30 -12.22
CA PHE A 308 37.17 11.10 -12.70
C PHE A 308 36.06 11.71 -11.84
N CYS A 309 36.37 12.72 -11.01
CA CYS A 309 35.38 13.45 -10.21
C CYS A 309 35.06 14.88 -10.69
N LEU A 310 35.61 15.33 -11.83
CA LEU A 310 35.40 16.71 -12.34
C LEU A 310 34.54 16.83 -13.61
N LEU A 311 34.08 15.71 -14.20
CA LEU A 311 33.32 15.70 -15.46
C LEU A 311 31.82 15.38 -15.31
N LEU A 312 31.36 14.98 -14.13
CA LEU A 312 29.95 14.66 -13.85
C LEU A 312 29.12 15.87 -13.36
N ALA A 313 29.72 17.05 -13.23
CA ALA A 313 29.05 18.27 -12.73
C ALA A 313 28.45 19.16 -13.84
N LEU A 314 28.58 18.82 -15.13
CA LEU A 314 28.24 19.71 -16.25
C LEU A 314 27.25 19.14 -17.29
N LEU A 315 26.63 17.99 -17.03
CA LEU A 315 25.61 17.38 -17.91
C LEU A 315 24.22 17.22 -17.26
N SER A 316 23.96 17.91 -16.14
CA SER A 316 22.67 17.92 -15.44
C SER A 316 21.68 18.98 -15.92
N ARG A 317 21.80 19.45 -17.18
CA ARG A 317 21.04 20.60 -17.69
C ARG A 317 20.59 20.43 -19.15
N ASN A 318 19.74 19.43 -19.42
CA ASN A 318 18.79 19.42 -20.57
C ASN A 318 17.76 18.25 -20.60
N PHE A 319 17.46 17.57 -19.49
CA PHE A 319 16.53 16.42 -19.48
C PHE A 319 15.41 16.51 -18.42
N LEU A 320 14.74 17.66 -18.35
CA LEU A 320 13.56 17.92 -17.50
C LEU A 320 12.42 18.58 -18.29
N LEU A 321 12.27 18.23 -19.58
CA LEU A 321 11.41 18.98 -20.51
C LEU A 321 10.60 18.08 -21.48
N GLN A 322 10.19 16.87 -21.06
CA GLN A 322 9.24 16.07 -21.86
C GLN A 322 8.32 15.08 -21.10
N THR A 323 7.86 15.42 -19.90
CA THR A 323 6.87 14.62 -19.14
C THR A 323 5.71 15.45 -18.55
N PHE A 324 5.36 16.58 -19.18
CA PHE A 324 4.35 17.53 -18.69
C PHE A 324 3.02 17.56 -19.49
N LEU A 325 2.57 16.39 -19.95
CA LEU A 325 1.21 16.15 -20.47
C LEU A 325 0.78 14.76 -19.96
N ALA A 326 -0.23 14.59 -19.09
CA ALA A 326 -1.20 15.55 -18.57
C ALA A 326 -1.45 15.35 -17.06
N MET A 327 -1.03 16.33 -16.25
CA MET A 327 -1.64 16.64 -14.95
C MET A 327 -2.08 18.10 -15.03
N THR A 328 -3.36 18.39 -14.83
CA THR A 328 -3.97 19.72 -15.02
C THR A 328 -3.64 20.73 -13.90
N ILE A 329 -2.54 20.54 -13.19
CA ILE A 329 -1.99 21.49 -12.21
C ILE A 329 -0.47 21.62 -12.46
N SER A 330 -0.07 22.69 -13.15
CA SER A 330 1.35 23.05 -13.28
C SER A 330 1.85 23.65 -11.97
N TYR A 331 2.75 22.96 -11.28
CA TYR A 331 3.15 23.31 -9.91
C TYR A 331 4.16 24.47 -9.79
N SER A 332 4.77 24.94 -10.88
CA SER A 332 5.77 26.03 -10.83
C SER A 332 5.21 27.40 -10.44
N GLY A 333 3.89 27.61 -10.53
CA GLY A 333 3.23 28.86 -10.12
C GLY A 333 1.95 28.69 -9.28
N ASN A 334 1.44 27.47 -9.10
CA ASN A 334 0.14 27.25 -8.45
C ASN A 334 0.21 27.10 -6.92
N PHE A 335 1.31 26.60 -6.34
CA PHE A 335 1.38 26.42 -4.88
C PHE A 335 1.33 27.76 -4.12
N PHE A 336 2.07 28.78 -4.59
CA PHE A 336 1.98 30.13 -4.02
C PHE A 336 0.58 30.74 -4.16
N ARG A 337 -0.17 30.43 -5.23
CA ARG A 337 -1.56 30.87 -5.38
C ARG A 337 -2.50 30.17 -4.40
N LEU A 338 -2.24 28.90 -4.06
CA LEU A 338 -2.98 28.18 -3.00
C LEU A 338 -2.75 28.81 -1.62
N LEU A 339 -1.51 29.23 -1.31
CA LEU A 339 -1.19 29.92 -0.06
C LEU A 339 -1.89 31.30 0.09
N LEU A 340 -2.36 31.91 -1.00
CA LEU A 340 -3.11 33.17 -1.00
C LEU A 340 -4.64 32.98 -0.95
N ARG A 341 -5.13 31.75 -0.98
CA ARG A 341 -6.58 31.45 -0.89
C ARG A 341 -7.06 31.62 0.57
N TRP A 342 -8.24 32.23 0.77
CA TRP A 342 -8.83 32.42 2.10
C TRP A 342 -9.84 31.33 2.51
N LYS A 343 -10.77 30.94 1.62
CA LYS A 343 -11.75 29.88 1.90
C LYS A 343 -11.08 28.50 1.91
N GLY A 344 -11.37 27.67 2.91
CA GLY A 344 -10.72 26.37 3.09
C GLY A 344 -9.20 26.48 3.21
N SER A 345 -8.73 27.40 4.06
CA SER A 345 -7.29 27.68 4.20
C SER A 345 -6.84 27.74 5.65
N ILE A 346 -5.54 27.43 5.83
CA ILE A 346 -4.85 27.49 7.11
C ILE A 346 -4.95 28.87 7.77
N TRP A 347 -4.97 29.96 6.98
CA TRP A 347 -5.15 31.32 7.49
C TRP A 347 -6.51 31.49 8.17
N ARG A 348 -7.60 31.05 7.52
CA ARG A 348 -8.96 31.17 8.06
C ARG A 348 -9.14 30.32 9.33
N SER A 349 -8.43 29.20 9.47
CA SER A 349 -8.52 28.30 10.63
C SER A 349 -7.64 28.73 11.83
N VAL A 350 -6.55 29.49 11.60
CA VAL A 350 -5.50 29.80 12.61
C VAL A 350 -5.42 31.29 13.01
N TRP A 351 -6.01 32.23 12.26
CA TRP A 351 -5.77 33.67 12.46
C TRP A 351 -6.14 34.20 13.85
N ARG A 352 -7.16 33.63 14.52
CA ARG A 352 -7.61 34.09 15.85
C ARG A 352 -6.58 33.74 16.91
N GLU A 353 -6.10 32.51 16.87
CA GLU A 353 -5.08 31.97 17.77
C GLU A 353 -3.73 32.65 17.52
N LEU A 354 -3.37 32.91 16.25
CA LEU A 354 -2.15 33.64 15.90
C LEU A 354 -2.20 35.10 16.38
N PHE A 355 -3.34 35.78 16.21
CA PHE A 355 -3.53 37.14 16.73
C PHE A 355 -3.39 37.18 18.26
N LEU A 356 -4.03 36.24 18.97
CA LEU A 356 -3.92 36.13 20.43
C LEU A 356 -2.48 35.84 20.88
N PHE A 357 -1.78 34.93 20.20
CA PHE A 357 -0.38 34.61 20.48
C PHE A 357 0.53 35.84 20.28
N LEU A 358 0.40 36.55 19.16
CA LEU A 358 1.18 37.76 18.88
C LEU A 358 0.86 38.88 19.87
N PHE A 359 -0.41 39.08 20.22
CA PHE A 359 -0.83 40.06 21.22
C PHE A 359 -0.16 39.79 22.58
N LEU A 360 -0.21 38.54 23.07
CA LEU A 360 0.44 38.16 24.33
C LEU A 360 1.97 38.26 24.25
N PHE A 361 2.57 37.86 23.11
CA PHE A 361 4.02 37.90 22.91
C PHE A 361 4.55 39.34 22.97
N TYR A 362 3.90 40.27 22.26
CA TYR A 362 4.24 41.69 22.31
C TYR A 362 3.87 42.35 23.64
N ALA A 363 2.76 41.95 24.27
CA ALA A 363 2.41 42.45 25.61
C ALA A 363 3.52 42.14 26.63
N ILE A 364 4.03 40.91 26.66
CA ILE A 364 5.18 40.54 27.51
C ILE A 364 6.42 41.33 27.09
N ARG A 365 6.71 41.42 25.79
CA ARG A 365 7.89 42.11 25.27
C ARG A 365 7.96 43.60 25.64
N PHE A 366 6.84 44.31 25.61
CA PHE A 366 6.79 45.73 25.97
C PHE A 366 6.64 45.95 27.49
N THR A 367 5.87 45.13 28.19
CA THR A 367 5.65 45.33 29.63
C THR A 367 6.82 44.87 30.50
N ALA A 368 7.54 43.80 30.13
CA ALA A 368 8.62 43.28 30.97
C ALA A 368 9.79 44.27 31.16
N PRO A 369 10.36 44.93 30.12
CA PRO A 369 11.41 45.93 30.31
C PRO A 369 10.95 47.09 31.19
N HIS A 370 9.80 47.72 30.86
CA HIS A 370 9.24 48.81 31.66
C HIS A 370 8.94 48.42 33.12
N PHE A 371 8.54 47.17 33.36
CA PHE A 371 8.35 46.66 34.71
C PHE A 371 9.67 46.50 35.46
N PHE A 372 10.75 46.03 34.80
CA PHE A 372 12.07 45.92 35.43
C PHE A 372 12.66 47.31 35.72
N ASP A 373 12.59 48.24 34.76
CA ASP A 373 13.06 49.62 34.92
C ASP A 373 12.34 50.34 36.09
N TRP A 374 11.06 50.00 36.34
CA TRP A 374 10.28 50.55 37.45
C TRP A 374 10.52 49.83 38.80
N ALA A 375 10.66 48.50 38.80
CA ALA A 375 10.71 47.69 40.03
C ALA A 375 12.12 47.53 40.64
N ASP A 376 13.16 47.67 39.82
CA ASP A 376 14.57 47.51 40.19
C ASP A 376 15.49 48.39 39.31
N PRO A 377 15.32 49.74 39.33
CA PRO A 377 16.08 50.67 38.48
C PRO A 377 17.60 50.61 38.67
N ASP A 378 18.07 50.20 39.85
CA ASP A 378 19.49 50.07 40.19
C ASP A 378 20.04 48.64 39.91
N GLU A 379 19.27 47.75 39.28
CA GLU A 379 19.52 46.30 39.07
C GLU A 379 19.93 45.48 40.33
N THR A 380 19.67 46.02 41.52
CA THR A 380 20.07 45.46 42.83
C THR A 380 19.39 44.14 43.21
N LYS A 381 18.14 43.93 42.79
CA LYS A 381 17.35 42.72 43.10
C LYS A 381 17.48 41.66 42.00
N GLY A 382 17.95 42.05 40.82
CA GLY A 382 18.28 41.14 39.72
C GLY A 382 17.06 40.52 39.02
N TYR A 383 15.88 41.14 39.09
CA TYR A 383 14.66 40.59 38.46
C TYR A 383 14.83 40.30 36.97
N ARG A 384 15.55 41.18 36.25
CA ARG A 384 15.90 41.02 34.84
C ARG A 384 16.73 39.74 34.59
N LYS A 385 17.64 39.40 35.50
CA LYS A 385 18.46 38.17 35.44
C LYS A 385 17.61 36.92 35.72
N ILE A 386 16.70 36.98 36.69
CA ILE A 386 15.74 35.90 36.98
C ILE A 386 14.85 35.65 35.76
N PHE A 387 14.34 36.70 35.12
CA PHE A 387 13.52 36.57 33.90
C PHE A 387 14.32 35.98 32.72
N LYS A 388 15.58 36.40 32.51
CA LYS A 388 16.48 35.78 31.51
C LYS A 388 16.67 34.28 31.76
N VAL A 389 16.89 33.86 33.01
CA VAL A 389 16.98 32.42 33.36
C VAL A 389 15.67 31.70 33.06
N MET A 390 14.52 32.23 33.47
CA MET A 390 13.21 31.63 33.20
C MET A 390 12.95 31.46 31.68
N CYS A 391 13.31 32.46 30.87
CA CYS A 391 13.17 32.36 29.41
C CYS A 391 14.07 31.26 28.82
N ASN A 392 15.33 31.14 29.28
CA ASN A 392 16.23 30.08 28.84
C ASN A 392 15.71 28.68 29.23
N GLU A 393 15.23 28.50 30.46
CA GLU A 393 14.61 27.23 30.89
C GLU A 393 13.40 26.89 30.01
N PHE A 394 12.50 27.84 29.77
CA PHE A 394 11.32 27.62 28.92
C PHE A 394 11.73 27.32 27.46
N HIS A 395 12.82 27.91 26.96
CA HIS A 395 13.38 27.56 25.67
C HIS A 395 13.83 26.08 25.62
N GLU A 396 14.55 25.59 26.62
CA GLU A 396 14.93 24.17 26.68
C GLU A 396 13.71 23.24 26.82
N TYR A 397 12.68 23.62 27.60
CA TYR A 397 11.42 22.86 27.67
C TYR A 397 10.74 22.71 26.30
N THR A 398 10.83 23.69 25.39
CA THR A 398 10.25 23.53 24.03
C THR A 398 10.93 22.42 23.22
N LYS A 399 12.23 22.14 23.45
CA LYS A 399 12.97 21.09 22.72
C LYS A 399 12.59 19.67 23.17
N MET A 400 12.05 19.52 24.37
CA MET A 400 11.65 18.22 24.94
C MET A 400 10.27 17.72 24.49
N ILE A 401 9.44 18.56 23.85
CA ILE A 401 8.10 18.18 23.40
C ILE A 401 8.15 17.75 21.91
N PRO A 402 8.01 16.44 21.58
CA PRO A 402 8.10 15.95 20.20
C PRO A 402 6.79 16.17 19.43
N LEU A 403 6.41 17.43 19.18
CA LEU A 403 5.16 17.78 18.49
C LEU A 403 5.03 17.14 17.11
N THR A 404 6.12 17.02 16.35
CA THR A 404 6.12 16.41 15.01
C THR A 404 5.63 14.97 15.00
N PHE A 405 6.06 14.18 15.99
CA PHE A 405 5.62 12.79 16.17
C PHE A 405 4.14 12.78 16.57
N LEU A 406 3.78 13.49 17.65
CA LEU A 406 2.43 13.45 18.21
C LEU A 406 1.36 13.92 17.21
N LEU A 407 1.59 15.05 16.54
CA LEU A 407 0.68 15.58 15.53
C LEU A 407 0.67 14.70 14.27
N GLY A 408 1.80 14.11 13.89
CA GLY A 408 1.86 13.14 12.79
C GLY A 408 0.92 11.95 12.98
N PHE A 409 0.97 11.30 14.13
CA PHE A 409 0.07 10.19 14.45
C PHE A 409 -1.39 10.63 14.61
N TYR A 410 -1.63 11.76 15.28
CA TYR A 410 -2.97 12.30 15.49
C TYR A 410 -3.67 12.64 14.16
N VAL A 411 -3.04 13.48 13.32
CA VAL A 411 -3.63 13.95 12.05
C VAL A 411 -3.74 12.81 11.05
N SER A 412 -2.76 11.90 10.96
CA SER A 412 -2.84 10.72 10.08
C SER A 412 -4.06 9.84 10.39
N ASN A 413 -4.33 9.60 11.68
CA ASN A 413 -5.51 8.85 12.11
C ASN A 413 -6.83 9.58 11.77
N VAL A 414 -6.87 10.91 11.96
CA VAL A 414 -8.04 11.71 11.55
C VAL A 414 -8.26 11.67 10.04
N VAL A 415 -7.22 11.85 9.23
CA VAL A 415 -7.30 11.83 7.75
C VAL A 415 -7.74 10.46 7.24
N SER A 416 -7.20 9.36 7.78
CA SER A 416 -7.63 8.00 7.42
C SER A 416 -9.11 7.77 7.73
N ARG A 417 -9.59 8.29 8.86
CA ARG A 417 -11.00 8.21 9.26
C ARG A 417 -11.90 9.15 8.46
N TRP A 418 -11.42 10.31 8.05
CA TRP A 418 -12.10 11.24 7.15
C TRP A 418 -12.37 10.58 5.79
N TRP A 419 -11.36 9.94 5.21
CA TRP A 419 -11.48 9.22 3.94
C TRP A 419 -12.48 8.05 4.02
N ARG A 420 -12.38 7.22 5.06
CA ARG A 420 -13.35 6.12 5.27
C ARG A 420 -14.80 6.59 5.43
N GLN A 421 -15.02 7.78 5.99
CA GLN A 421 -16.36 8.39 6.06
C GLN A 421 -16.86 8.84 4.68
N PHE A 422 -15.98 9.36 3.81
CA PHE A 422 -16.30 9.65 2.41
C PHE A 422 -16.72 8.39 1.65
N GLU A 423 -15.97 7.29 1.80
CA GLU A 423 -16.23 6.03 1.10
C GLU A 423 -17.49 5.28 1.58
N CYS A 424 -18.05 5.69 2.72
CA CYS A 424 -19.37 5.26 3.19
C CYS A 424 -20.54 5.94 2.46
N LEU A 425 -20.28 6.99 1.67
CA LEU A 425 -21.28 7.62 0.80
C LEU A 425 -21.45 6.76 -0.46
N LYS A 426 -22.44 5.85 -0.43
CA LYS A 426 -22.80 5.01 -1.58
C LYS A 426 -23.84 5.70 -2.45
N TRP A 427 -23.74 5.42 -3.75
CA TRP A 427 -24.56 6.03 -4.79
C TRP A 427 -25.73 5.08 -5.12
N PRO A 428 -26.95 5.59 -5.33
CA PRO A 428 -28.11 4.73 -5.63
C PRO A 428 -28.04 4.11 -7.04
N GLU A 429 -27.22 4.68 -7.94
CA GLU A 429 -27.06 4.27 -9.34
C GLU A 429 -26.67 2.81 -9.51
N ASP A 430 -25.76 2.31 -8.67
CA ASP A 430 -25.24 0.94 -8.73
C ASP A 430 -26.40 -0.07 -8.62
N PHE A 431 -27.26 0.13 -7.61
CA PHE A 431 -28.45 -0.69 -7.40
C PHE A 431 -29.54 -0.41 -8.45
N LEU A 432 -29.79 0.85 -8.81
CA LEU A 432 -30.86 1.22 -9.74
C LEU A 432 -30.61 0.72 -11.17
N SER A 433 -29.36 0.63 -11.60
CA SER A 433 -28.98 0.03 -12.88
C SER A 433 -29.34 -1.45 -12.94
N ILE A 434 -29.10 -2.19 -11.85
CA ILE A 434 -29.47 -3.60 -11.71
C ILE A 434 -31.00 -3.75 -11.55
N LEU A 435 -31.67 -2.82 -10.86
CA LEU A 435 -33.13 -2.80 -10.73
C LEU A 435 -33.84 -2.72 -12.10
N CYS A 436 -33.27 -1.99 -13.06
CA CYS A 436 -33.80 -1.90 -14.41
C CYS A 436 -33.72 -3.25 -15.16
N LEU A 437 -32.63 -4.01 -14.96
CA LEU A 437 -32.49 -5.38 -15.49
C LEU A 437 -33.41 -6.39 -14.76
N LEU A 438 -33.67 -6.16 -13.47
CA LEU A 438 -34.56 -6.98 -12.65
C LEU A 438 -36.03 -6.77 -13.02
N LEU A 439 -36.45 -5.52 -13.26
CA LEU A 439 -37.84 -5.12 -13.55
C LEU A 439 -37.94 -4.42 -14.93
N PRO A 440 -37.75 -5.13 -16.05
CA PRO A 440 -37.69 -4.53 -17.38
C PRO A 440 -39.05 -4.08 -17.93
N SER A 441 -40.17 -4.57 -17.38
CA SER A 441 -41.51 -4.24 -17.90
C SER A 441 -41.83 -2.75 -17.78
N LYS A 442 -42.48 -2.17 -18.80
CA LYS A 442 -43.05 -0.81 -18.72
C LYS A 442 -44.15 -0.71 -17.65
N GLU A 443 -44.83 -1.82 -17.33
CA GLU A 443 -45.81 -1.90 -16.24
C GLU A 443 -45.18 -1.78 -14.85
N SER A 444 -43.91 -2.21 -14.69
CA SER A 444 -43.17 -2.10 -13.43
C SER A 444 -42.54 -0.70 -13.20
N ARG A 445 -42.75 0.26 -14.12
CA ARG A 445 -42.26 1.65 -14.00
C ARG A 445 -42.66 2.31 -12.67
N PRO A 446 -43.91 2.23 -12.17
CA PRO A 446 -44.27 2.82 -10.87
C PRO A 446 -43.51 2.17 -9.71
N ALA A 447 -43.26 0.86 -9.77
CA ALA A 447 -42.48 0.15 -8.76
C ALA A 447 -41.01 0.59 -8.78
N ARG A 448 -40.37 0.70 -9.96
CA ARG A 448 -38.99 1.22 -10.06
C ARG A 448 -38.89 2.66 -9.54
N HIS A 449 -39.85 3.52 -9.89
CA HIS A 449 -39.91 4.90 -9.41
C HIS A 449 -40.09 4.99 -7.88
N GLN A 450 -40.97 4.16 -7.30
CA GLN A 450 -41.17 4.10 -5.85
C GLN A 450 -39.91 3.58 -5.12
N ILE A 451 -39.24 2.57 -5.66
CA ILE A 451 -37.97 2.06 -5.12
C ILE A 451 -36.87 3.13 -5.18
N ALA A 452 -36.72 3.84 -6.30
CA ALA A 452 -35.80 4.98 -6.41
C ALA A 452 -36.08 6.07 -5.37
N ARG A 453 -37.35 6.38 -5.12
CA ARG A 453 -37.73 7.31 -4.05
C ARG A 453 -37.37 6.79 -2.66
N TYR A 454 -37.58 5.49 -2.37
CA TYR A 454 -37.24 4.89 -1.08
C TYR A 454 -35.72 4.85 -0.78
N LEU A 455 -34.88 4.67 -1.80
CA LEU A 455 -33.42 4.77 -1.65
C LEU A 455 -33.01 6.21 -1.30
N ASN A 456 -33.54 7.21 -2.00
CA ASN A 456 -33.25 8.62 -1.71
C ASN A 456 -33.85 9.10 -0.38
N LEU A 457 -35.03 8.59 -0.01
CA LEU A 457 -35.63 8.78 1.31
C LEU A 457 -34.74 8.20 2.41
N THR A 458 -34.18 7.00 2.21
CA THR A 458 -33.21 6.39 3.14
C THR A 458 -32.00 7.31 3.33
N SER A 459 -31.41 7.80 2.24
CA SER A 459 -30.29 8.75 2.29
C SER A 459 -30.65 10.03 3.04
N ALA A 460 -31.80 10.64 2.74
CA ALA A 460 -32.27 11.85 3.41
C ALA A 460 -32.51 11.63 4.92
N LEU A 461 -33.10 10.50 5.30
CA LEU A 461 -33.34 10.14 6.71
C LEU A 461 -32.03 9.91 7.46
N ALA A 462 -31.12 9.09 6.92
CA ALA A 462 -29.86 8.76 7.57
C ALA A 462 -28.90 9.95 7.64
N TRP A 463 -28.76 10.72 6.55
CA TRP A 463 -27.88 11.90 6.53
C TRP A 463 -28.41 13.06 7.37
N ARG A 464 -29.72 13.17 7.61
CA ARG A 464 -30.30 14.15 8.55
C ARG A 464 -29.87 13.88 10.00
N ASP A 465 -29.69 12.62 10.36
CA ASP A 465 -29.32 12.23 11.72
C ASP A 465 -27.82 12.41 11.96
N VAL A 466 -26.98 12.31 10.93
CA VAL A 466 -25.51 12.51 11.03
C VAL A 466 -25.08 13.95 10.71
N SER A 467 -25.56 14.54 9.61
CA SER A 467 -25.08 15.84 9.11
C SER A 467 -25.91 17.02 9.57
N THR A 468 -25.23 18.05 10.08
CA THR A 468 -25.85 19.34 10.44
C THR A 468 -26.41 20.05 9.21
N LYS A 469 -25.72 20.01 8.06
CA LYS A 469 -26.17 20.64 6.80
C LYS A 469 -27.51 20.06 6.31
N ILE A 470 -27.68 18.73 6.34
CA ILE A 470 -28.96 18.08 6.00
C ILE A 470 -30.02 18.30 7.08
N ARG A 471 -29.64 18.34 8.37
CA ARG A 471 -30.57 18.60 9.48
C ARG A 471 -31.16 20.01 9.44
N LEU A 472 -30.39 21.01 9.00
CA LEU A 472 -30.88 22.37 8.76
C LEU A 472 -31.79 22.46 7.53
N ARG A 473 -31.55 21.63 6.51
CA ARG A 473 -32.42 21.54 5.32
C ARG A 473 -33.75 20.83 5.62
N PHE A 474 -33.75 19.80 6.46
CA PHE A 474 -34.96 19.06 6.87
C PHE A 474 -35.12 19.03 8.40
N PRO A 475 -35.48 20.15 9.05
CA PRO A 475 -35.62 20.21 10.51
C PRO A 475 -36.60 19.15 11.06
N CYS A 476 -37.78 19.02 10.46
CA CYS A 476 -38.77 18.00 10.80
C CYS A 476 -39.02 17.02 9.64
N LEU A 477 -39.65 15.88 9.91
CA LEU A 477 -40.01 14.90 8.87
C LEU A 477 -41.00 15.50 7.85
N ARG A 478 -41.84 16.46 8.26
CA ARG A 478 -42.80 17.09 7.36
C ARG A 478 -42.11 17.82 6.21
N ASN A 479 -40.92 18.38 6.43
CA ASN A 479 -40.11 18.96 5.35
C ASN A 479 -39.63 17.93 4.30
N ILE A 480 -39.62 16.64 4.64
CA ILE A 480 -39.32 15.54 3.71
C ILE A 480 -40.58 15.18 2.89
N ILE A 481 -41.77 15.42 3.45
CA ILE A 481 -43.06 15.31 2.75
C ILE A 481 -43.23 16.51 1.81
N ASP A 482 -42.97 17.73 2.27
CA ASP A 482 -42.96 18.95 1.47
C ASP A 482 -41.98 18.85 0.28
N ALA A 483 -40.87 18.14 0.45
CA ALA A 483 -39.88 17.84 -0.60
C ALA A 483 -40.26 16.65 -1.52
N GLY A 484 -41.42 16.02 -1.34
CA GLY A 484 -41.92 14.93 -2.19
C GLY A 484 -41.22 13.58 -2.04
N LEU A 485 -40.31 13.42 -1.07
CA LEU A 485 -39.60 12.14 -0.83
C LEU A 485 -40.42 11.15 0.00
N LEU A 486 -41.32 11.65 0.85
CA LEU A 486 -42.19 10.87 1.73
C LEU A 486 -43.66 11.25 1.48
N THR A 487 -44.58 10.29 1.50
CA THR A 487 -46.03 10.58 1.45
C THR A 487 -46.67 10.53 2.84
N GLU A 488 -47.82 11.17 3.05
CA GLU A 488 -48.48 11.20 4.37
C GLU A 488 -48.77 9.79 4.92
N LYS A 489 -49.23 8.86 4.07
CA LYS A 489 -49.49 7.45 4.46
C LYS A 489 -48.23 6.65 4.81
N GLU A 490 -47.10 7.01 4.22
CA GLU A 490 -45.80 6.42 4.56
C GLU A 490 -45.23 7.06 5.82
N TYR A 491 -45.50 8.34 6.07
CA TYR A 491 -45.16 9.04 7.30
C TYR A 491 -45.88 8.43 8.51
N GLU A 492 -47.20 8.22 8.44
CA GLU A 492 -48.00 7.52 9.48
C GLU A 492 -47.35 6.17 9.84
N LYS A 493 -47.18 5.28 8.86
CA LYS A 493 -46.53 3.96 9.05
C LYS A 493 -45.11 4.07 9.62
N LEU A 494 -44.36 5.10 9.24
CA LEU A 494 -42.99 5.33 9.69
C LEU A 494 -42.95 5.91 11.11
N GLN A 495 -44.02 6.56 11.59
CA GLN A 495 -44.20 6.88 13.00
C GLN A 495 -44.52 5.61 13.81
N ASP A 496 -45.51 4.81 13.37
CA ASP A 496 -45.92 3.57 14.04
C ASP A 496 -44.73 2.61 14.30
N ILE A 497 -43.85 2.46 13.30
CA ILE A 497 -42.65 1.61 13.39
C ILE A 497 -41.56 2.23 14.29
N ASN A 498 -41.53 3.56 14.40
CA ASN A 498 -40.51 4.30 15.14
C ASN A 498 -40.80 4.36 16.65
N GLU A 499 -42.07 4.37 17.07
CA GLU A 499 -42.46 4.35 18.50
C GLU A 499 -41.76 3.24 19.32
N PRO A 500 -41.75 1.95 18.89
CA PRO A 500 -41.05 0.89 19.63
C PRO A 500 -39.52 0.90 19.42
N SER A 501 -38.98 1.60 18.41
CA SER A 501 -37.55 1.49 18.06
C SER A 501 -36.97 2.73 17.33
N PRO A 502 -36.66 3.82 18.06
CA PRO A 502 -36.33 5.12 17.45
C PRO A 502 -35.06 5.15 16.59
N GLY A 503 -34.17 4.15 16.71
CA GLY A 503 -32.93 4.06 15.91
C GLY A 503 -33.08 3.38 14.54
N ILE A 504 -34.25 2.83 14.21
CA ILE A 504 -34.46 1.99 13.01
C ILE A 504 -35.07 2.78 11.83
N ARG A 505 -35.52 4.02 12.06
CA ARG A 505 -36.33 4.83 11.11
C ARG A 505 -35.79 4.91 9.68
N TRP A 506 -34.47 5.04 9.51
CA TRP A 506 -33.82 5.13 8.19
C TRP A 506 -33.76 3.78 7.46
N LEU A 507 -33.84 2.66 8.17
CA LEU A 507 -33.79 1.32 7.60
C LEU A 507 -35.14 0.89 7.00
N THR A 508 -36.25 1.45 7.51
CA THR A 508 -37.62 1.09 7.13
C THR A 508 -37.87 1.13 5.60
N PRO A 509 -37.48 2.18 4.85
CA PRO A 509 -37.71 2.22 3.41
C PRO A 509 -36.91 1.17 2.63
N LEU A 510 -35.71 0.78 3.10
CA LEU A 510 -34.95 -0.30 2.48
C LEU A 510 -35.67 -1.66 2.62
N HIS A 511 -36.43 -1.87 3.70
CA HIS A 511 -37.22 -3.08 3.86
C HIS A 511 -38.49 -3.04 2.97
N TRP A 512 -39.10 -1.87 2.79
CA TRP A 512 -40.18 -1.68 1.80
C TRP A 512 -39.70 -1.93 0.36
N VAL A 513 -38.44 -1.61 0.01
CA VAL A 513 -37.85 -1.98 -1.29
C VAL A 513 -37.82 -3.49 -1.49
N GLN A 514 -37.47 -4.27 -0.46
CA GLN A 514 -37.48 -5.73 -0.54
C GLN A 514 -38.89 -6.26 -0.80
N GLN A 515 -39.88 -5.78 -0.03
CA GLN A 515 -41.29 -6.15 -0.18
C GLN A 515 -41.87 -5.79 -1.56
N LEU A 516 -41.49 -4.64 -2.13
CA LEU A 516 -41.90 -4.26 -3.49
C LEU A 516 -41.28 -5.17 -4.56
N ILE A 517 -40.00 -5.55 -4.41
CA ILE A 517 -39.33 -6.46 -5.34
C ILE A 517 -39.98 -7.85 -5.29
N ASP A 518 -40.23 -8.38 -4.09
CA ASP A 518 -40.90 -9.68 -3.93
C ASP A 518 -42.31 -9.69 -4.52
N ALA A 519 -43.07 -8.58 -4.39
CA ALA A 519 -44.39 -8.43 -5.00
C ALA A 519 -44.35 -8.40 -6.54
N GLU A 520 -43.39 -7.71 -7.15
CA GLU A 520 -43.22 -7.67 -8.61
C GLU A 520 -42.77 -9.02 -9.19
N ILE A 521 -41.92 -9.76 -8.46
CA ILE A 521 -41.50 -11.12 -8.84
C ILE A 521 -42.67 -12.09 -8.72
N ALA A 522 -43.44 -12.03 -7.62
CA ALA A 522 -44.63 -12.86 -7.42
C ALA A 522 -45.72 -12.60 -8.48
N ALA A 523 -45.79 -11.37 -9.00
CA ALA A 523 -46.65 -11.00 -10.11
C ALA A 523 -46.09 -11.36 -11.51
N GLY A 524 -44.94 -12.04 -11.58
CA GLY A 524 -44.34 -12.51 -12.84
C GLY A 524 -43.68 -11.42 -13.70
N ARG A 525 -43.51 -10.19 -13.19
CA ARG A 525 -42.91 -9.07 -13.94
C ARG A 525 -41.39 -8.94 -13.76
N GLY A 526 -40.81 -9.66 -12.81
CA GLY A 526 -39.39 -9.61 -12.46
C GLY A 526 -38.55 -10.80 -12.92
N SER A 527 -37.29 -10.54 -13.28
CA SER A 527 -36.30 -11.55 -13.66
C SER A 527 -35.59 -12.16 -12.45
N VAL A 528 -35.93 -13.41 -12.10
CA VAL A 528 -35.40 -14.13 -10.93
C VAL A 528 -33.86 -14.18 -10.91
N ASN A 529 -33.21 -14.18 -12.07
CA ASN A 529 -31.76 -14.27 -12.23
C ASN A 529 -30.98 -13.11 -11.58
N TYR A 530 -31.59 -11.92 -11.47
CA TYR A 530 -30.93 -10.72 -10.94
C TYR A 530 -31.26 -10.43 -9.47
N VAL A 531 -32.15 -11.20 -8.84
CA VAL A 531 -32.62 -10.95 -7.46
C VAL A 531 -31.49 -11.04 -6.45
N SER A 532 -30.63 -12.07 -6.55
CA SER A 532 -29.49 -12.25 -5.65
C SER A 532 -28.47 -11.12 -5.79
N VAL A 533 -28.25 -10.62 -7.00
CA VAL A 533 -27.35 -9.49 -7.28
C VAL A 533 -27.93 -8.19 -6.71
N ALA A 534 -29.21 -7.89 -6.98
CA ALA A 534 -29.91 -6.72 -6.43
C ALA A 534 -29.92 -6.72 -4.90
N MET A 535 -30.17 -7.87 -4.26
CA MET A 535 -30.16 -7.98 -2.79
C MET A 535 -28.76 -7.83 -2.19
N ASN A 536 -27.70 -8.23 -2.91
CA ASN A 536 -26.32 -7.97 -2.48
C ASN A 536 -25.98 -6.47 -2.55
N GLU A 537 -26.39 -5.75 -3.59
CA GLU A 537 -26.17 -4.30 -3.67
C GLU A 537 -27.03 -3.52 -2.66
N LEU A 538 -28.29 -3.92 -2.44
CA LEU A 538 -29.13 -3.33 -1.39
C LEU A 538 -28.52 -3.53 0.01
N LYS A 539 -27.89 -4.71 0.25
CA LYS A 539 -27.12 -5.00 1.46
C LYS A 539 -25.86 -4.13 1.55
N ALA A 540 -25.14 -3.90 0.45
CA ALA A 540 -23.98 -3.02 0.42
C ALA A 540 -24.37 -1.57 0.76
N PHE A 541 -25.45 -1.06 0.15
CA PHE A 541 -26.06 0.24 0.44
C PHE A 541 -26.44 0.36 1.92
N ARG A 542 -27.16 -0.63 2.50
CA ARG A 542 -27.47 -0.67 3.94
C ARG A 542 -26.23 -0.67 4.83
N ILE A 543 -25.19 -1.41 4.47
CA ILE A 543 -23.95 -1.51 5.25
C ILE A 543 -23.22 -0.16 5.30
N SER A 544 -23.29 0.65 4.24
CA SER A 544 -22.61 1.94 4.19
C SER A 544 -23.20 2.95 5.19
N PHE A 545 -24.54 3.06 5.26
CA PHE A 545 -25.20 3.87 6.31
C PHE A 545 -24.88 3.37 7.71
N ARG A 546 -24.87 2.04 7.93
CA ARG A 546 -24.47 1.49 9.23
C ARG A 546 -23.04 1.87 9.60
N ARG A 547 -22.09 1.80 8.66
CA ARG A 547 -20.70 2.27 8.89
C ARG A 547 -20.66 3.77 9.20
N LEU A 548 -21.44 4.57 8.49
CA LEU A 548 -21.55 6.02 8.73
C LEU A 548 -22.07 6.33 10.15
N TYR A 549 -23.13 5.66 10.61
CA TYR A 549 -23.61 5.76 12.01
C TYR A 549 -22.57 5.26 13.02
N CYS A 550 -21.82 4.20 12.73
CA CYS A 550 -20.71 3.75 13.59
C CYS A 550 -19.59 4.80 13.69
N HIS A 551 -19.31 5.53 12.61
CA HIS A 551 -18.40 6.67 12.65
C HIS A 551 -18.96 7.81 13.51
N ASP A 552 -20.19 8.25 13.27
CA ASP A 552 -20.80 9.34 14.08
C ASP A 552 -20.82 9.00 15.59
N TRP A 553 -21.27 7.79 15.94
CA TRP A 553 -21.34 7.33 17.33
C TRP A 553 -19.96 7.17 17.98
N VAL A 554 -19.00 6.51 17.31
CA VAL A 554 -17.66 6.26 17.84
C VAL A 554 -16.70 7.32 17.28
N CYS A 555 -16.70 8.49 17.89
CA CYS A 555 -15.73 9.57 17.61
C CYS A 555 -14.27 9.18 17.95
N VAL A 556 -13.30 9.99 17.49
CA VAL A 556 -11.92 9.90 17.98
C VAL A 556 -11.90 10.07 19.50
N PRO A 557 -11.22 9.22 20.29
CA PRO A 557 -11.25 9.30 21.75
C PRO A 557 -10.87 10.69 22.25
N LEU A 558 -11.70 11.29 23.12
CA LEU A 558 -11.51 12.64 23.63
C LEU A 558 -10.12 12.84 24.25
N VAL A 559 -9.60 11.83 24.96
CA VAL A 559 -8.25 11.88 25.56
C VAL A 559 -7.14 12.08 24.52
N TYR A 560 -7.27 11.51 23.31
CA TYR A 560 -6.29 11.69 22.24
C TYR A 560 -6.30 13.13 21.72
N THR A 561 -7.49 13.72 21.55
CA THR A 561 -7.63 15.10 21.10
C THR A 561 -7.13 16.08 22.18
N GLN A 562 -7.39 15.78 23.46
CA GLN A 562 -6.90 16.53 24.62
C GLN A 562 -5.37 16.47 24.73
N VAL A 563 -4.73 15.32 24.55
CA VAL A 563 -3.26 15.20 24.59
C VAL A 563 -2.61 15.98 23.45
N ALA A 564 -3.15 15.88 22.23
CA ALA A 564 -2.65 16.66 21.08
C ALA A 564 -2.81 18.18 21.29
N ALA A 565 -3.96 18.62 21.81
CA ALA A 565 -4.21 20.02 22.15
C ALA A 565 -3.27 20.51 23.27
N LEU A 566 -3.17 19.75 24.37
CA LEU A 566 -2.35 20.10 25.53
C LEU A 566 -0.89 20.25 25.14
N ALA A 567 -0.32 19.28 24.40
CA ALA A 567 1.06 19.35 23.95
C ALA A 567 1.31 20.57 23.04
N THR A 568 0.44 20.80 22.07
CA THR A 568 0.55 21.92 21.12
C THR A 568 0.47 23.27 21.84
N TYR A 569 -0.52 23.46 22.71
CA TYR A 569 -0.67 24.72 23.45
C TYR A 569 0.39 24.91 24.53
N SER A 570 0.86 23.84 25.20
CA SER A 570 1.98 23.93 26.16
C SER A 570 3.28 24.34 25.48
N TYR A 571 3.56 23.79 24.29
CA TYR A 571 4.71 24.20 23.50
C TYR A 571 4.68 25.70 23.15
N PHE A 572 3.54 26.23 22.69
CA PHE A 572 3.43 27.65 22.37
C PHE A 572 3.37 28.55 23.62
N PHE A 573 2.87 28.05 24.75
CA PHE A 573 2.99 28.71 26.04
C PHE A 573 4.45 28.86 26.47
N PHE A 574 5.29 27.82 26.34
CA PHE A 574 6.71 27.94 26.62
C PHE A 574 7.44 28.83 25.61
N CYS A 575 7.10 28.75 24.31
CA CYS A 575 7.63 29.68 23.29
C CYS A 575 7.30 31.15 23.58
N LEU A 576 6.20 31.46 24.26
CA LEU A 576 5.77 32.82 24.59
C LEU A 576 6.81 33.58 25.43
N PHE A 577 7.53 32.86 26.31
CA PHE A 577 8.64 33.39 27.11
C PHE A 577 10.01 32.99 26.53
N GLY A 578 10.19 31.73 26.12
CA GLY A 578 11.46 31.19 25.63
C GLY A 578 11.90 31.67 24.24
N ARG A 579 11.15 32.58 23.61
CA ARG A 579 11.52 33.31 22.39
C ARG A 579 11.52 34.84 22.59
N GLN A 580 11.48 35.32 23.83
CA GLN A 580 11.67 36.73 24.14
C GLN A 580 13.14 37.10 23.97
N ASP A 581 13.42 38.11 23.15
CA ASP A 581 14.77 38.66 22.99
C ASP A 581 15.04 39.67 24.11
N LEU A 582 16.13 39.45 24.85
CA LEU A 582 16.47 40.18 26.09
C LEU A 582 17.89 40.75 26.07
N ASN A 583 18.58 40.69 24.93
CA ASN A 583 19.88 41.32 24.73
C ASN A 583 19.71 42.55 23.85
N HIS A 584 20.16 43.71 24.34
CA HIS A 584 19.97 44.99 23.64
C HIS A 584 21.02 45.24 22.56
N ASP A 585 22.03 44.37 22.46
CA ASP A 585 23.24 44.57 21.66
C ASP A 585 23.14 43.99 20.23
N ASP A 586 22.25 43.00 20.00
CA ASP A 586 22.10 42.28 18.74
C ASP A 586 21.03 42.91 17.79
N PHE A 587 21.14 44.22 17.57
CA PHE A 587 20.25 45.03 16.71
C PHE A 587 20.14 44.58 15.22
N TYR A 588 20.90 43.55 14.82
CA TYR A 588 21.00 43.08 13.44
C TYR A 588 20.21 41.79 13.12
N SER A 589 19.49 41.20 14.09
CA SER A 589 18.67 40.01 13.84
C SER A 589 17.23 40.37 13.43
N LEU A 590 16.76 39.82 12.30
CA LEU A 590 15.40 40.06 11.77
C LEU A 590 14.29 39.61 12.73
N ASP A 591 14.53 38.55 13.51
CA ASP A 591 13.60 38.06 14.54
C ASP A 591 13.39 39.05 15.70
N SER A 592 14.29 40.04 15.88
CA SER A 592 14.16 40.98 17.00
C SER A 592 13.06 42.04 16.77
N PHE A 593 12.64 42.35 15.55
CA PHE A 593 11.45 43.20 15.34
C PHE A 593 10.15 42.39 15.25
N PHE A 594 10.18 41.29 14.50
CA PHE A 594 9.04 40.41 14.27
C PHE A 594 9.50 38.96 14.32
N PRO A 595 8.91 38.10 15.19
CA PRO A 595 9.39 36.73 15.42
C PRO A 595 8.95 35.80 14.27
N LEU A 596 9.49 36.04 13.07
CA LEU A 596 9.09 35.44 11.80
C LEU A 596 9.13 33.91 11.87
N PHE A 597 10.23 33.35 12.38
CA PHE A 597 10.37 31.90 12.47
C PHE A 597 9.41 31.27 13.49
N THR A 598 9.08 31.99 14.57
CA THR A 598 8.07 31.56 15.55
C THR A 598 6.66 31.59 14.94
N VAL A 599 6.33 32.60 14.12
CA VAL A 599 5.05 32.65 13.39
C VAL A 599 4.95 31.55 12.35
N VAL A 600 6.02 31.24 11.62
CA VAL A 600 6.05 30.10 10.68
C VAL A 600 5.90 28.77 11.43
N GLN A 601 6.56 28.59 12.58
CA GLN A 601 6.37 27.42 13.44
C GLN A 601 4.94 27.33 13.99
N PHE A 602 4.31 28.45 14.33
CA PHE A 602 2.91 28.52 14.76
C PHE A 602 1.96 28.06 13.65
N LEU A 603 2.10 28.62 12.45
CA LEU A 603 1.32 28.20 11.27
C LEU A 603 1.52 26.72 10.95
N PHE A 604 2.74 26.19 11.09
CA PHE A 604 3.00 24.77 10.86
C PHE A 604 2.34 23.89 11.93
N PHE A 605 2.62 24.08 13.22
CA PHE A 605 2.13 23.16 14.26
C PHE A 605 0.68 23.39 14.65
N VAL A 606 0.25 24.64 14.89
CA VAL A 606 -1.16 24.95 15.20
C VAL A 606 -2.03 24.72 13.97
N GLY A 607 -1.56 25.08 12.78
CA GLY A 607 -2.29 24.81 11.54
C GLY A 607 -2.40 23.31 11.22
N TRP A 608 -1.36 22.52 11.47
CA TRP A 608 -1.45 21.06 11.31
C TRP A 608 -2.37 20.42 12.35
N PHE A 609 -2.34 20.88 13.60
CA PHE A 609 -3.33 20.48 14.62
C PHE A 609 -4.77 20.83 14.18
N LYS A 610 -4.98 22.04 13.65
CA LYS A 610 -6.26 22.53 13.12
C LYS A 610 -6.79 21.70 11.95
N VAL A 611 -5.94 21.31 10.99
CA VAL A 611 -6.33 20.34 9.94
C VAL A 611 -6.87 19.04 10.57
N GLY A 612 -6.29 18.56 11.67
CA GLY A 612 -6.81 17.42 12.43
C GLY A 612 -8.06 17.71 13.29
N GLN A 613 -8.46 18.97 13.49
CA GLN A 613 -9.73 19.34 14.12
C GLN A 613 -10.83 19.45 13.06
N ASP A 614 -10.57 20.22 12.00
CA ASP A 614 -11.50 20.53 10.91
C ASP A 614 -11.93 19.22 10.20
N LEU A 615 -11.00 18.30 9.90
CA LEU A 615 -11.31 17.00 9.28
C LEU A 615 -11.97 15.97 10.23
N MET A 616 -12.13 16.26 11.53
CA MET A 616 -12.66 15.29 12.49
C MET A 616 -14.17 15.03 12.31
N ARG A 617 -14.92 16.02 11.81
CA ARG A 617 -16.39 15.97 11.67
C ARG A 617 -16.84 16.48 10.28
N PRO A 618 -16.58 15.72 9.19
CA PRO A 618 -16.75 16.19 7.81
C PRO A 618 -18.20 16.39 7.32
N PHE A 619 -19.16 16.46 8.24
CA PHE A 619 -20.60 16.56 8.00
C PHE A 619 -21.22 17.79 8.67
N GLY A 620 -20.38 18.74 9.10
CA GLY A 620 -20.74 19.98 9.77
C GLY A 620 -21.19 21.09 8.82
N LEU A 621 -20.55 22.24 8.95
CA LEU A 621 -20.80 23.48 8.19
C LEU A 621 -19.49 24.20 7.79
N ASP A 622 -18.35 23.52 7.86
CA ASP A 622 -17.05 24.08 7.50
C ASP A 622 -16.84 24.11 5.97
N ASP A 623 -15.88 24.92 5.50
CA ASP A 623 -15.70 25.20 4.06
C ASP A 623 -15.37 23.94 3.23
N ASP A 624 -14.71 22.96 3.84
CA ASP A 624 -14.22 21.72 3.20
C ASP A 624 -14.99 20.46 3.66
N ASP A 625 -16.13 20.64 4.35
CA ASP A 625 -17.06 19.55 4.69
C ASP A 625 -17.76 18.98 3.45
N PHE A 626 -18.19 17.71 3.52
CA PHE A 626 -18.87 17.07 2.40
C PHE A 626 -20.20 17.75 2.06
N GLU A 627 -20.38 18.08 0.77
CA GLU A 627 -21.60 18.73 0.25
C GLU A 627 -22.76 17.74 0.08
N LEU A 628 -23.20 17.13 1.19
CA LEU A 628 -24.29 16.16 1.18
C LEU A 628 -25.61 16.71 0.61
N SER A 629 -25.88 18.01 0.70
CA SER A 629 -27.08 18.59 0.10
C SER A 629 -27.03 18.48 -1.43
N TYR A 630 -25.91 18.85 -2.04
CA TYR A 630 -25.69 18.70 -3.47
C TYR A 630 -25.71 17.23 -3.90
N ILE A 631 -25.04 16.35 -3.12
CA ILE A 631 -25.03 14.91 -3.40
C ILE A 631 -26.45 14.34 -3.36
N LEU A 632 -27.29 14.75 -2.39
CA LEU A 632 -28.68 14.33 -2.30
C LEU A 632 -29.50 14.80 -3.51
N ASP A 633 -29.39 16.08 -3.90
CA ASP A 633 -30.12 16.63 -5.05
C ASP A 633 -29.73 15.93 -6.36
N ARG A 634 -28.43 15.77 -6.58
CA ARG A 634 -27.87 15.03 -7.72
C ARG A 634 -28.37 13.58 -7.72
N ASN A 635 -28.37 12.90 -6.56
CA ASN A 635 -28.82 11.52 -6.46
C ASN A 635 -30.31 11.37 -6.74
N ILE A 636 -31.16 12.30 -6.29
CA ILE A 636 -32.59 12.32 -6.59
C ILE A 636 -32.82 12.43 -8.10
N VAL A 637 -32.20 13.41 -8.75
CA VAL A 637 -32.33 13.62 -10.21
C VAL A 637 -31.84 12.39 -10.98
N THR A 638 -30.60 11.95 -10.74
CA THR A 638 -30.02 10.81 -11.45
C THR A 638 -30.80 9.50 -11.20
N SER A 639 -31.31 9.28 -9.98
CA SER A 639 -32.12 8.10 -9.67
C SER A 639 -33.39 8.03 -10.52
N PHE A 640 -34.12 9.14 -10.62
CA PHE A 640 -35.34 9.19 -11.43
C PHE A 640 -35.04 9.10 -12.93
N THR A 641 -33.97 9.74 -13.42
CA THR A 641 -33.53 9.58 -14.83
C THR A 641 -33.20 8.12 -15.18
N ILE A 642 -32.58 7.36 -14.26
CA ILE A 642 -32.22 5.94 -14.50
C ILE A 642 -33.46 5.04 -14.61
N VAL A 643 -34.42 5.16 -13.69
CA VAL A 643 -35.58 4.24 -13.66
C VAL A 643 -36.67 4.57 -14.67
N ASP A 644 -36.65 5.80 -15.20
CA ASP A 644 -37.69 6.41 -16.01
C ASP A 644 -37.18 6.70 -17.43
N SER A 645 -36.52 7.84 -17.66
CA SER A 645 -36.11 8.30 -18.99
C SER A 645 -35.19 7.32 -19.72
N LEU A 646 -34.21 6.75 -19.02
CA LEU A 646 -33.27 5.76 -19.58
C LEU A 646 -33.88 4.36 -19.80
N GLN A 647 -35.17 4.17 -19.52
CA GLN A 647 -35.91 2.92 -19.78
C GLN A 647 -37.09 3.10 -20.75
N ASP A 648 -37.55 4.34 -20.95
CA ASP A 648 -38.63 4.65 -21.90
C ASP A 648 -38.11 4.75 -23.34
N ASP A 649 -36.92 5.33 -23.52
CA ASP A 649 -36.26 5.47 -24.82
C ASP A 649 -35.70 4.12 -25.30
N ASP A 650 -36.30 3.56 -26.35
CA ASP A 650 -35.66 2.49 -27.11
C ASP A 650 -34.28 2.98 -27.59
N PRO A 651 -33.20 2.17 -27.47
CA PRO A 651 -31.89 2.60 -27.95
C PRO A 651 -31.99 2.98 -29.43
N PRO A 652 -31.26 4.02 -29.89
CA PRO A 652 -31.31 4.44 -31.27
C PRO A 652 -31.08 3.24 -32.18
N LYS A 653 -31.91 3.11 -33.23
CA LYS A 653 -31.85 1.99 -34.17
C LYS A 653 -30.40 1.80 -34.59
N PHE A 654 -29.96 0.55 -34.67
CA PHE A 654 -28.59 0.23 -35.05
C PHE A 654 -28.25 0.87 -36.40
N GLU A 655 -27.44 1.92 -36.35
CA GLU A 655 -26.83 2.56 -37.50
C GLU A 655 -25.34 2.25 -37.44
N GLU A 656 -24.77 1.82 -38.56
CA GLU A 656 -23.33 1.58 -38.65
C GLU A 656 -22.57 2.86 -38.31
N ASP A 657 -21.75 2.81 -37.27
CA ASP A 657 -20.93 3.94 -36.87
C ASP A 657 -19.80 4.23 -37.89
N VAL A 658 -19.11 5.35 -37.70
CA VAL A 658 -18.05 5.81 -38.63
C VAL A 658 -16.84 4.88 -38.65
N PHE A 659 -16.57 4.14 -37.57
CA PHE A 659 -15.49 3.15 -37.50
C PHE A 659 -15.88 1.87 -38.24
N TRP A 660 -17.13 1.41 -38.09
CA TRP A 660 -17.65 0.25 -38.81
C TRP A 660 -17.73 0.49 -40.32
N LYS A 661 -18.26 1.65 -40.75
CA LYS A 661 -18.29 2.03 -42.18
C LYS A 661 -16.90 2.04 -42.82
N HIS A 662 -15.90 2.65 -42.16
CA HIS A 662 -14.52 2.62 -42.64
C HIS A 662 -13.89 1.22 -42.68
N HIS A 663 -14.27 0.33 -41.75
CA HIS A 663 -13.83 -1.07 -41.80
C HIS A 663 -14.45 -1.82 -43.00
N SER A 664 -15.75 -1.65 -43.24
CA SER A 664 -16.44 -2.23 -44.40
C SER A 664 -15.89 -1.73 -45.74
N GLU A 665 -15.61 -0.43 -45.86
CA GLU A 665 -14.94 0.18 -47.03
C GLU A 665 -13.54 -0.42 -47.25
N GLN A 666 -12.74 -0.57 -46.19
CA GLN A 666 -11.42 -1.18 -46.28
C GLN A 666 -11.48 -2.66 -46.68
N GLN A 667 -12.46 -3.43 -46.21
CA GLN A 667 -12.64 -4.82 -46.62
C GLN A 667 -13.04 -4.95 -48.09
N GLN A 668 -13.94 -4.11 -48.59
CA GLN A 668 -14.29 -4.07 -50.02
C GLN A 668 -13.09 -3.70 -50.91
N MET A 669 -12.24 -2.76 -50.46
CA MET A 669 -11.00 -2.43 -51.18
C MET A 669 -10.00 -3.59 -51.21
N HIS A 670 -9.88 -4.37 -50.13
CA HIS A 670 -8.97 -5.53 -50.08
C HIS A 670 -9.44 -6.71 -50.95
N GLN A 671 -10.74 -6.83 -51.24
CA GLN A 671 -11.28 -7.90 -52.10
C GLN A 671 -11.00 -7.68 -53.60
N ASN A 672 -10.70 -6.45 -54.04
CA ASN A 672 -10.57 -6.07 -55.45
C ASN A 672 -9.12 -6.06 -56.01
N MET A 673 -8.24 -6.87 -55.43
CA MET A 673 -6.87 -7.23 -55.91
C MET A 673 -5.71 -6.22 -55.75
N PHE A 674 -4.53 -6.79 -55.42
CA PHE A 674 -3.16 -6.26 -55.44
C PHE A 674 -2.87 -4.79 -55.02
N LEU A 675 -2.31 -4.66 -53.81
CA LEU A 675 -1.88 -3.43 -53.12
C LEU A 675 -0.87 -2.57 -53.91
N PRO A 676 -0.86 -1.24 -53.68
CA PRO A 676 0.06 -0.72 -52.68
C PRO A 676 -0.47 0.39 -51.74
N LYS A 677 0.04 0.37 -50.50
CA LYS A 677 0.12 1.47 -49.51
C LYS A 677 -1.20 2.11 -49.02
N VAL A 678 -1.62 1.67 -47.83
CA VAL A 678 -2.47 2.46 -46.91
C VAL A 678 -1.81 3.84 -46.68
N PRO A 679 -2.54 4.96 -46.81
CA PRO A 679 -2.00 6.29 -46.52
C PRO A 679 -1.49 6.41 -45.09
N SER A 680 -0.37 7.12 -44.90
CA SER A 680 0.32 7.29 -43.60
C SER A 680 -0.39 8.23 -42.60
N SER A 681 -1.70 8.38 -42.73
CA SER A 681 -2.61 8.92 -41.73
C SER A 681 -3.98 8.25 -41.89
N LEU A 682 -4.28 7.24 -41.06
CA LEU A 682 -5.65 6.73 -40.94
C LEU A 682 -6.51 7.81 -40.28
N LYS A 683 -7.21 8.58 -41.10
CA LYS A 683 -8.37 9.36 -40.67
C LYS A 683 -9.52 8.39 -40.39
N TRP A 684 -9.68 7.98 -39.14
CA TRP A 684 -10.89 7.32 -38.67
C TRP A 684 -11.96 8.39 -38.46
N GLY A 685 -12.68 8.73 -39.53
CA GLY A 685 -13.67 9.80 -39.53
C GLY A 685 -13.07 11.20 -39.34
N ARG A 686 -13.74 12.02 -38.51
CA ARG A 686 -13.31 13.40 -38.17
C ARG A 686 -12.37 13.48 -36.96
N ILE A 687 -12.09 12.37 -36.30
CA ILE A 687 -11.19 12.36 -35.14
C ILE A 687 -9.77 12.20 -35.69
N ASP A 688 -9.01 13.30 -35.67
CA ASP A 688 -7.55 13.22 -35.77
C ASP A 688 -7.03 12.52 -34.50
N LEU A 689 -7.02 11.18 -34.54
CA LEU A 689 -6.33 10.36 -33.55
C LEU A 689 -4.91 10.91 -33.45
N SER A 690 -4.51 11.26 -32.22
CA SER A 690 -3.19 11.82 -31.93
C SER A 690 -2.13 11.11 -32.75
N ARG A 691 -1.29 11.86 -33.46
CA ARG A 691 -0.18 11.34 -34.28
C ARG A 691 0.84 10.50 -33.47
N ASN A 692 0.65 10.45 -32.14
CA ASN A 692 1.39 9.66 -31.17
C ASN A 692 0.53 8.58 -30.46
N ALA A 693 -0.72 8.30 -30.86
CA ALA A 693 -1.55 7.23 -30.28
C ALA A 693 -0.87 5.85 -30.38
N HIS A 694 -0.20 5.59 -31.51
CA HIS A 694 0.64 4.40 -31.72
C HIS A 694 1.98 4.43 -30.96
N LYS A 695 2.39 5.59 -30.44
CA LYS A 695 3.62 5.75 -29.63
C LYS A 695 3.36 5.64 -28.13
N HIS A 696 2.12 5.88 -27.70
CA HIS A 696 1.66 5.68 -26.33
C HIS A 696 0.37 4.82 -26.29
N PRO A 697 0.39 3.58 -26.81
CA PRO A 697 -0.69 2.65 -26.52
C PRO A 697 -0.70 2.38 -25.01
N PRO A 698 -1.88 2.22 -24.37
CA PRO A 698 -1.92 1.57 -23.07
C PRO A 698 -1.29 0.18 -23.24
N LYS A 699 -0.27 -0.14 -22.44
CA LYS A 699 0.45 -1.42 -22.51
C LYS A 699 -0.43 -2.56 -21.94
N LEU A 700 -1.45 -2.93 -22.69
CA LEU A 700 -2.25 -4.14 -22.45
C LEU A 700 -1.39 -5.34 -22.86
N HIS A 701 -1.01 -6.17 -21.89
CA HIS A 701 -0.01 -7.22 -22.04
C HIS A 701 -0.45 -8.45 -22.87
N THR A 702 -1.65 -8.43 -23.48
CA THR A 702 -2.31 -9.64 -23.99
C THR A 702 -3.01 -9.45 -25.35
N TYR A 703 -2.46 -8.64 -26.26
CA TYR A 703 -2.88 -8.65 -27.67
C TYR A 703 -1.70 -8.87 -28.61
N LEU A 704 -1.53 -10.13 -29.04
CA LEU A 704 -0.67 -10.52 -30.15
C LEU A 704 -1.54 -10.58 -31.41
N GLU A 705 -1.48 -9.53 -32.23
CA GLU A 705 -2.11 -9.52 -33.55
C GLU A 705 -1.32 -10.47 -34.47
N MET A 706 -1.84 -11.69 -34.70
CA MET A 706 -1.23 -12.61 -35.66
C MET A 706 -1.46 -12.12 -37.08
N LYS A 707 -0.48 -11.42 -37.64
CA LYS A 707 -0.43 -11.18 -39.09
C LYS A 707 0.04 -12.45 -39.78
N ASN A 708 -0.82 -12.98 -40.66
CA ASN A 708 -0.43 -14.01 -41.61
C ASN A 708 0.75 -13.47 -42.45
N GLN A 709 1.95 -13.98 -42.19
CA GLN A 709 3.14 -13.71 -43.01
C GLN A 709 3.46 -14.94 -43.84
N ASP A 710 3.59 -14.72 -45.15
CA ASP A 710 3.88 -15.74 -46.15
C ASP A 710 5.30 -16.35 -45.93
N PRO A 711 5.52 -17.67 -46.11
CA PRO A 711 6.77 -18.32 -45.71
C PRO A 711 8.04 -17.87 -46.45
N GLU A 712 7.93 -17.14 -47.55
CA GLU A 712 9.05 -16.84 -48.45
C GLU A 712 9.84 -15.55 -48.12
N GLU A 713 9.28 -14.57 -47.38
CA GLU A 713 9.99 -13.30 -47.17
C GLU A 713 11.24 -13.43 -46.26
N TYR A 714 11.34 -14.50 -45.46
CA TYR A 714 12.49 -14.75 -44.58
C TYR A 714 13.79 -15.09 -45.34
N LYS A 715 13.72 -15.48 -46.62
CA LYS A 715 14.92 -15.85 -47.40
C LYS A 715 15.63 -14.66 -48.05
N ASN A 716 14.93 -13.58 -48.39
CA ASN A 716 15.44 -12.60 -49.37
C ASN A 716 16.09 -11.32 -48.82
N ARG A 717 16.05 -11.04 -47.51
CA ARG A 717 16.70 -9.84 -46.92
C ARG A 717 18.06 -10.10 -46.27
N LYS A 718 18.77 -11.15 -46.70
CA LYS A 718 20.15 -11.44 -46.27
C LYS A 718 21.22 -10.65 -47.04
N ASN A 719 20.84 -9.92 -48.10
CA ASN A 719 21.74 -9.15 -48.96
C ASN A 719 21.25 -7.71 -49.18
N ASN A 720 21.74 -6.76 -48.38
CA ASN A 720 22.45 -5.57 -48.90
C ASN A 720 23.02 -4.70 -47.77
N LYS A 721 24.16 -4.07 -48.05
CA LYS A 721 24.93 -3.23 -47.12
C LYS A 721 24.57 -1.74 -47.25
N PHE A 722 25.08 -0.98 -46.28
CA PHE A 722 25.77 0.32 -46.43
C PHE A 722 25.05 1.67 -46.19
N ILE A 723 25.78 2.49 -45.40
CA ILE A 723 25.95 3.96 -45.38
C ILE A 723 25.22 4.79 -44.30
N ALA A 724 26.04 5.69 -43.73
CA ALA A 724 25.86 6.79 -42.78
C ALA A 724 24.61 7.68 -43.01
N TRP A 725 24.15 8.49 -42.04
CA TRP A 725 24.84 9.15 -40.92
C TRP A 725 24.13 8.98 -39.57
#